data_AF-A0A916A7X1-F1
#
_entry.id   AF-A0A916A7X1-F1
#
_cell.length_a   1.000
_cell.length_b   1.000
_cell.length_c   1.000
_cell.angle_alpha   90.00
_cell.angle_beta   90.00
_cell.angle_gamma   90.00
#
_symmetry.space_group_name_H-M   'P 1'
#
loop_
_entity.id
_entity.type
_entity.pdbx_description
1 polymer ?
#
loop_
_entity_poly.entity_id
_entity_poly.type
_entity_poly.pdbx_seq_one_letter_code
_entity_poly.pdbx_strand_id
1 'polypeptide(L)'
;MRFSDSGFRSRPSGRRVGPFLAGLLLAVGGAVQAVEVYDWYPSLDIQTAYLGEPGHWVYMQDFACPVCEGGINSIPAVAAALGPMVTARMHGAMINGHHFQAGSLNMPAVVDRDTVLGSLHLLAYNGAAVPNQPPDRVIRGLPGSPATLSLTGLPGAPLVVGAAGGGSSFSSLSPVAFEDLRLTSQGTALVHAGGTLALRGQTLWAHDGSIVFGASAPADGAPPLRYAGLNLWGGSLVPTLGGRLEIVAGSVSPGVLSVGGGGASALLETHVLTVGGEQGRGSLSISGIQSVVRVLEDFRVDRGQGGLVDISSGAQFEASSGSIGHLASAFGANVQVASGSSARFLRRTVSGGFFSFPVGGTLDVGTDSVGGGSGMRGTLTTGPDTTLAVEDRLSVGGGGVGVALLGGAVSAGSIQIGRSYAAGSGRLETRGDLLVGDPNSAFAGGGVSMEGRADWVHGGQGTVLGSIGMGVQGGNPGQSQVLQIVSGGVLDITGGLELGTYRDSNVSPLLLVEAGGRLTLGQAAVPALAMVAAGPPTVSIYGRGEWILAGQGLVHGDVAIGESTTGSGALPRLTVEQGGVLQVNGSVLAGSSFGGTPNGQLRADVVLEAGATLQTSGALVLNTDTRLAGSGTVLGTVEVNGGTVAPGFSPGHLRIAGDLRIGEQDGFGAGTLLIELGEATAPGQGYDLLEVSGQLALGAHAVLEIHLLPGFDAGGSYEFLRFGSLAADGAGGPAWFSQLQLVDAGGGSFTGLDFRLDGGRFGLHLAPAAVPEPASALLLLAGGLGMAVRRRRALGHAGGHEMGRRAAFALAGRPRQ
;
A
#
# COMPACT_ATOMS: atom_id res chain seq x y z
N MET A 1 -13.34 -61.81 -14.21
CA MET A 1 -14.05 -60.60 -14.68
C MET A 1 -12.95 -59.73 -15.31
N ARG A 2 -12.79 -59.52 -16.63
CA ARG A 2 -13.74 -59.27 -17.75
C ARG A 2 -14.66 -58.08 -17.43
N PHE A 3 -14.76 -57.01 -18.24
CA PHE A 3 -14.23 -56.73 -19.60
C PHE A 3 -14.16 -55.18 -19.82
N SER A 4 -13.15 -54.62 -20.51
CA SER A 4 -13.16 -54.09 -21.92
C SER A 4 -13.50 -52.59 -22.08
N ASP A 5 -13.06 -51.84 -23.11
CA ASP A 5 -11.86 -51.81 -23.98
C ASP A 5 -11.92 -50.57 -24.92
N SER A 6 -10.89 -50.37 -25.74
CA SER A 6 -10.78 -49.55 -26.98
C SER A 6 -10.42 -48.04 -26.87
N GLY A 7 -9.45 -47.51 -27.65
CA GLY A 7 -8.36 -48.19 -28.38
C GLY A 7 -7.70 -47.43 -29.56
N PHE A 8 -6.41 -47.74 -29.81
CA PHE A 8 -5.70 -47.79 -31.13
C PHE A 8 -5.47 -46.44 -31.89
N ARG A 9 -4.44 -46.17 -32.74
CA ARG A 9 -3.22 -46.81 -33.35
C ARG A 9 -2.35 -45.66 -33.95
N SER A 10 -1.07 -45.72 -34.41
CA SER A 10 0.15 -46.52 -34.13
C SER A 10 1.35 -45.96 -34.95
N ARG A 11 2.61 -46.25 -34.57
CA ARG A 11 3.82 -46.13 -35.44
C ARG A 11 4.04 -47.40 -36.28
N PRO A 12 4.81 -47.34 -37.38
CA PRO A 12 6.16 -47.97 -37.45
C PRO A 12 7.22 -47.01 -38.08
N SER A 13 8.52 -46.95 -37.74
CA SER A 13 9.62 -47.92 -37.51
C SER A 13 10.41 -48.33 -38.77
N GLY A 14 11.73 -48.08 -38.78
CA GLY A 14 12.68 -48.58 -39.79
C GLY A 14 14.10 -48.06 -39.56
N ARG A 15 15.14 -48.92 -39.59
CA ARG A 15 16.52 -48.58 -39.15
C ARG A 15 17.58 -49.19 -40.10
N ARG A 16 18.56 -48.38 -40.54
CA ARG A 16 19.92 -48.69 -41.06
C ARG A 16 20.09 -49.61 -42.30
N VAL A 17 20.96 -49.17 -43.22
CA VAL A 17 22.32 -49.72 -43.56
C VAL A 17 22.93 -48.81 -44.67
N GLY A 18 24.26 -48.62 -44.74
CA GLY A 18 25.00 -47.98 -45.86
C GLY A 18 25.97 -48.97 -46.53
N PRO A 19 27.07 -48.60 -47.23
CA PRO A 19 27.59 -47.27 -47.65
C PRO A 19 28.02 -47.23 -49.16
N PHE A 20 29.01 -46.38 -49.53
CA PHE A 20 29.83 -46.29 -50.79
C PHE A 20 29.42 -45.37 -51.99
N LEU A 21 30.31 -44.39 -52.27
CA LEU A 21 30.86 -43.86 -53.56
C LEU A 21 29.96 -43.72 -54.83
N ALA A 22 30.04 -42.69 -55.70
CA ALA A 22 31.10 -41.73 -56.04
C ALA A 22 30.64 -40.61 -57.03
N GLY A 23 31.37 -39.48 -57.07
CA GLY A 23 31.43 -38.50 -58.19
C GLY A 23 30.27 -37.48 -58.30
N LEU A 24 30.44 -36.26 -58.87
CA LEU A 24 31.65 -35.51 -59.26
C LEU A 24 31.29 -34.00 -59.43
N LEU A 25 32.21 -33.10 -59.08
CA LEU A 25 32.31 -31.64 -59.36
C LEU A 25 31.09 -30.85 -59.93
N LEU A 26 30.79 -29.72 -59.28
CA LEU A 26 31.36 -28.43 -59.68
C LEU A 26 31.33 -27.42 -58.53
N ALA A 27 32.32 -26.53 -58.47
CA ALA A 27 32.60 -25.67 -57.32
C ALA A 27 32.66 -24.19 -57.70
N VAL A 28 32.18 -23.32 -56.81
CA VAL A 28 32.74 -21.98 -56.59
C VAL A 28 32.83 -21.78 -55.07
N GLY A 29 34.04 -21.82 -54.53
CA GLY A 29 34.31 -21.53 -53.12
C GLY A 29 34.72 -20.08 -52.94
N GLY A 30 34.08 -19.38 -52.00
CA GLY A 30 34.53 -18.09 -51.48
C GLY A 30 35.12 -18.27 -50.10
N ALA A 31 36.44 -18.47 -50.00
CA ALA A 31 37.13 -18.48 -48.72
C ALA A 31 37.37 -17.04 -48.26
N VAL A 32 36.79 -16.64 -47.12
CA VAL A 32 37.12 -15.36 -46.48
C VAL A 32 38.30 -15.58 -45.54
N GLN A 33 39.49 -15.17 -45.97
CA GLN A 33 40.64 -15.03 -45.09
C GLN A 33 40.57 -13.67 -44.38
N ALA A 34 40.56 -13.68 -43.05
CA ALA A 34 40.97 -12.51 -42.29
C ALA A 34 42.50 -12.39 -42.41
N VAL A 35 42.96 -11.40 -43.17
CA VAL A 35 44.40 -11.10 -43.30
C VAL A 35 44.74 -10.00 -42.31
N GLU A 36 45.52 -10.34 -41.29
CA GLU A 36 46.13 -9.36 -40.39
C GLU A 36 47.56 -9.07 -40.89
N VAL A 37 47.81 -7.84 -41.34
CA VAL A 37 49.11 -7.39 -41.84
C VAL A 37 49.81 -6.56 -40.76
N TYR A 38 51.00 -7.00 -40.36
CA TYR A 38 51.99 -6.14 -39.72
C TYR A 38 52.95 -5.64 -40.77
N ASP A 39 53.20 -4.33 -40.81
CA ASP A 39 54.29 -3.76 -41.59
C ASP A 39 54.97 -2.64 -40.79
N TRP A 40 56.30 -2.52 -40.94
CA TRP A 40 57.15 -1.76 -40.00
C TRP A 40 58.33 -1.10 -40.70
N TYR A 41 58.24 0.20 -41.03
CA TYR A 41 59.40 1.07 -41.27
C TYR A 41 59.05 2.56 -40.98
N PRO A 42 60.03 3.43 -40.68
CA PRO A 42 59.78 4.78 -40.21
C PRO A 42 59.99 5.87 -41.28
N SER A 43 59.00 6.73 -41.47
CA SER A 43 59.21 8.14 -41.85
C SER A 43 57.98 8.96 -41.45
N LEU A 44 58.19 10.26 -41.18
CA LEU A 44 57.15 11.20 -40.78
C LEU A 44 56.40 11.71 -42.01
N ASP A 45 55.07 11.64 -41.99
CA ASP A 45 54.24 12.57 -42.74
C ASP A 45 52.87 12.77 -42.05
N ILE A 46 52.31 13.99 -42.13
CA ILE A 46 51.04 14.33 -41.50
C ILE A 46 49.92 14.16 -42.52
N GLN A 47 48.97 13.26 -42.27
CA GLN A 47 47.80 13.06 -43.13
C GLN A 47 46.48 13.22 -42.36
N THR A 48 45.61 14.09 -42.88
CA THR A 48 44.18 14.14 -42.54
C THR A 48 43.47 12.99 -43.25
N ALA A 49 42.81 12.10 -42.50
CA ALA A 49 42.06 11.00 -43.09
C ALA A 49 40.72 11.49 -43.66
N TYR A 50 40.65 11.71 -44.97
CA TYR A 50 39.40 11.84 -45.73
C TYR A 50 38.90 10.46 -46.17
N LEU A 51 37.63 10.15 -45.95
CA LEU A 51 36.97 8.94 -46.46
C LEU A 51 36.34 9.23 -47.83
N GLY A 52 36.68 8.49 -48.90
CA GLY A 52 36.15 8.79 -50.24
C GLY A 52 36.17 7.71 -51.34
N GLU A 53 34.97 7.42 -51.89
CA GLU A 53 34.65 6.95 -53.28
C GLU A 53 34.89 5.45 -53.64
N PRO A 54 34.47 4.87 -54.80
CA PRO A 54 34.76 3.45 -55.20
C PRO A 54 35.57 3.16 -56.52
N GLY A 55 36.77 2.50 -56.46
CA GLY A 55 37.57 2.03 -57.64
C GLY A 55 39.09 2.40 -57.82
N HIS A 56 39.98 1.39 -57.82
CA HIS A 56 41.40 1.32 -58.31
C HIS A 56 42.60 1.82 -57.46
N TRP A 57 43.80 1.32 -57.83
CA TRP A 57 44.92 0.91 -56.94
C TRP A 57 46.02 1.95 -56.67
N VAL A 58 46.68 1.81 -55.50
CA VAL A 58 48.05 2.29 -55.26
C VAL A 58 49.06 1.22 -55.69
N TYR A 59 50.01 1.59 -56.54
CA TYR A 59 51.33 0.94 -56.60
C TYR A 59 52.32 1.91 -55.97
N MET A 60 53.09 1.46 -54.97
CA MET A 60 54.31 2.17 -54.61
C MET A 60 55.32 1.96 -55.74
N GLN A 61 55.67 3.02 -56.46
CA GLN A 61 56.83 3.04 -57.33
C GLN A 61 57.72 4.20 -56.90
N ASP A 62 58.93 3.86 -56.44
CA ASP A 62 59.88 4.82 -55.89
C ASP A 62 60.24 5.91 -56.91
N PHE A 63 59.83 7.14 -56.62
CA PHE A 63 60.46 8.33 -57.18
C PHE A 63 61.54 8.81 -56.22
N ALA A 64 62.74 8.28 -56.38
CA ALA A 64 63.92 8.97 -55.91
C ALA A 64 64.08 10.27 -56.72
N CYS A 65 63.73 11.43 -56.15
CA CYS A 65 64.32 12.70 -56.57
C CYS A 65 65.58 12.98 -55.74
N PRO A 66 66.78 12.59 -56.20
CA PRO A 66 67.99 13.22 -55.69
C PRO A 66 68.02 14.65 -56.23
N VAL A 67 67.96 15.63 -55.30
CA VAL A 67 68.01 17.08 -55.56
C VAL A 67 66.69 17.68 -56.11
N CYS A 68 65.75 17.92 -55.19
CA CYS A 68 64.58 18.78 -55.39
C CYS A 68 64.56 19.91 -54.32
N GLU A 69 65.58 20.77 -54.29
CA GLU A 69 65.52 22.05 -53.55
C GLU A 69 64.63 23.05 -54.31
N GLY A 70 63.34 23.08 -53.99
CA GLY A 70 62.40 24.03 -54.57
C GLY A 70 60.95 23.69 -54.24
N GLY A 71 60.27 24.58 -53.50
CA GLY A 71 58.92 24.32 -53.01
C GLY A 71 57.88 24.16 -54.13
N ILE A 72 57.19 23.02 -54.15
CA ILE A 72 56.02 22.78 -55.01
C ILE A 72 54.77 23.13 -54.20
N ASN A 73 54.27 24.35 -54.38
CA ASN A 73 52.97 24.75 -53.85
C ASN A 73 51.86 24.28 -54.79
N SER A 74 51.02 23.37 -54.30
CA SER A 74 49.82 22.77 -54.93
C SER A 74 50.04 21.75 -56.06
N ILE A 75 49.38 20.60 -55.91
CA ILE A 75 49.06 19.62 -56.96
C ILE A 75 47.52 19.48 -56.95
N PRO A 76 46.82 19.36 -58.10
CA PRO A 76 45.35 19.40 -58.13
C PRO A 76 44.73 18.10 -57.59
N ALA A 77 43.66 18.21 -56.80
CA ALA A 77 42.87 17.07 -56.37
C ALA A 77 41.93 16.59 -57.49
N VAL A 78 42.01 15.31 -57.85
CA VAL A 78 41.04 14.58 -58.67
C VAL A 78 40.89 13.17 -58.09
N ALA A 79 39.66 12.68 -57.89
CA ALA A 79 39.37 11.67 -56.88
C ALA A 79 39.14 10.23 -57.40
N ALA A 80 39.74 9.25 -56.68
CA ALA A 80 39.34 7.84 -56.50
C ALA A 80 40.25 7.08 -55.45
N ALA A 81 39.94 5.92 -54.80
CA ALA A 81 38.67 5.33 -54.33
C ALA A 81 38.76 3.92 -53.59
N LEU A 82 37.64 3.26 -53.18
CA LEU A 82 37.51 2.21 -52.11
C LEU A 82 36.45 1.06 -52.30
N GLY A 83 36.66 -0.10 -51.65
CA GLY A 83 35.77 -1.29 -51.67
C GLY A 83 35.01 -1.62 -50.34
N PRO A 84 34.20 -2.70 -50.27
CA PRO A 84 33.16 -2.91 -49.25
C PRO A 84 33.61 -3.29 -47.82
N MET A 85 34.91 -3.32 -47.52
CA MET A 85 35.44 -3.53 -46.16
C MET A 85 36.55 -2.51 -45.87
N VAL A 86 36.18 -1.42 -45.17
CA VAL A 86 37.13 -0.44 -44.66
C VAL A 86 37.14 -0.54 -43.13
N THR A 87 38.06 -1.33 -42.59
CA THR A 87 38.35 -1.35 -41.15
C THR A 87 39.22 -0.14 -40.80
N ALA A 88 38.60 1.01 -40.55
CA ALA A 88 39.31 2.23 -40.14
C ALA A 88 39.89 2.12 -38.71
N ARG A 89 41.04 1.44 -38.54
CA ARG A 89 41.82 1.47 -37.29
C ARG A 89 42.56 2.80 -37.16
N MET A 90 42.04 3.73 -36.37
CA MET A 90 42.79 4.93 -35.93
C MET A 90 43.90 4.53 -34.95
N HIS A 91 45.09 4.21 -35.47
CA HIS A 91 46.26 3.93 -34.64
C HIS A 91 46.82 5.21 -34.01
N GLY A 92 47.00 5.19 -32.68
CA GLY A 92 48.07 5.96 -32.04
C GLY A 92 49.35 5.15 -32.13
N ALA A 93 50.35 5.62 -32.87
CA ALA A 93 51.59 4.87 -33.09
C ALA A 93 52.43 4.76 -31.80
N MET A 94 53.00 3.59 -31.54
CA MET A 94 54.05 3.37 -30.54
C MET A 94 55.30 2.84 -31.22
N ILE A 95 56.45 3.49 -30.96
CA ILE A 95 57.78 3.03 -31.41
C ILE A 95 58.75 3.17 -30.22
N ASN A 96 59.39 2.06 -29.85
CA ASN A 96 60.58 1.94 -28.99
C ASN A 96 60.68 2.88 -27.77
N GLY A 97 59.78 2.73 -26.78
CA GLY A 97 60.05 3.12 -25.38
C GLY A 97 60.25 4.62 -25.08
N HIS A 98 60.12 5.49 -26.08
CA HIS A 98 60.22 6.94 -25.92
C HIS A 98 58.88 7.61 -26.25
N HIS A 99 58.37 8.41 -25.30
CA HIS A 99 57.18 9.22 -25.50
C HIS A 99 57.45 10.30 -26.56
N PHE A 100 56.96 10.10 -27.78
CA PHE A 100 56.79 11.19 -28.73
C PHE A 100 55.44 11.87 -28.50
N GLN A 101 55.47 13.16 -28.17
CA GLN A 101 54.27 14.01 -28.20
C GLN A 101 53.90 14.26 -29.66
N ALA A 102 52.92 13.50 -30.18
CA ALA A 102 52.16 13.95 -31.34
C ALA A 102 51.38 15.21 -30.94
N GLY A 103 51.71 16.35 -31.56
CA GLY A 103 51.11 17.63 -31.22
C GLY A 103 49.63 17.71 -31.61
N SER A 104 48.77 17.86 -30.59
CA SER A 104 47.62 18.78 -30.49
C SER A 104 46.59 18.96 -31.62
N LEU A 105 46.70 18.30 -32.78
CA LEU A 105 45.76 18.44 -33.89
C LEU A 105 44.50 17.59 -33.66
N ASN A 106 43.65 18.10 -32.76
CA ASN A 106 42.29 17.63 -32.49
C ASN A 106 41.34 17.95 -33.65
N MET A 107 41.67 17.52 -34.87
CA MET A 107 40.78 17.68 -36.03
C MET A 107 39.66 16.63 -35.97
N PRO A 108 38.38 17.02 -36.09
CA PRO A 108 37.29 16.07 -36.23
C PRO A 108 37.41 15.32 -37.55
N ALA A 109 36.99 14.05 -37.57
CA ALA A 109 36.79 13.35 -38.84
C ALA A 109 35.52 13.92 -39.50
N VAL A 110 35.64 14.42 -40.73
CA VAL A 110 34.49 14.99 -41.46
C VAL A 110 33.96 13.97 -42.46
N VAL A 111 32.65 13.74 -42.43
CA VAL A 111 31.92 13.01 -43.48
C VAL A 111 31.19 14.07 -44.31
N ASP A 112 31.73 14.35 -45.49
CA ASP A 112 31.24 15.40 -46.40
C ASP A 112 30.22 14.90 -47.43
N ARG A 113 30.11 13.58 -47.59
CA ARG A 113 29.19 12.91 -48.53
C ARG A 113 28.67 11.57 -48.01
N ASP A 114 27.59 11.10 -48.61
CA ASP A 114 27.02 9.79 -48.31
C ASP A 114 28.07 8.67 -48.50
N THR A 115 28.31 7.91 -47.43
CA THR A 115 29.41 6.94 -47.30
C THR A 115 28.87 5.61 -46.78
N VAL A 116 29.28 4.50 -47.38
CA VAL A 116 28.86 3.14 -46.98
C VAL A 116 30.08 2.34 -46.51
N LEU A 117 30.00 1.76 -45.31
CA LEU A 117 31.03 0.92 -44.70
C LEU A 117 30.45 -0.46 -44.33
N GLY A 118 31.28 -1.52 -44.39
CA GLY A 118 30.90 -2.84 -43.88
C GLY A 118 30.72 -2.85 -42.36
N SER A 119 31.71 -2.35 -41.62
CA SER A 119 31.63 -2.08 -40.18
C SER A 119 32.55 -0.92 -39.77
N LEU A 120 32.30 -0.33 -38.60
CA LEU A 120 33.08 0.76 -38.02
C LEU A 120 33.54 0.39 -36.60
N HIS A 121 34.85 0.20 -36.43
CA HIS A 121 35.46 -0.24 -35.17
C HIS A 121 36.27 0.90 -34.55
N LEU A 122 35.64 1.67 -33.68
CA LEU A 122 36.18 2.83 -32.98
C LEU A 122 36.88 2.39 -31.70
N LEU A 123 38.04 1.77 -31.89
CA LEU A 123 38.83 1.20 -30.81
C LEU A 123 39.82 2.21 -30.23
N ALA A 124 39.89 2.25 -28.90
CA ALA A 124 41.00 2.88 -28.19
C ALA A 124 42.12 1.85 -27.99
N TYR A 125 43.34 2.20 -28.41
CA TYR A 125 44.53 1.37 -28.24
C TYR A 125 45.38 1.87 -27.06
N ASN A 126 46.23 1.00 -26.50
CA ASN A 126 46.99 1.19 -25.24
C ASN A 126 48.09 2.28 -25.31
N GLY A 127 47.76 3.51 -25.66
CA GLY A 127 48.62 4.68 -25.47
C GLY A 127 48.50 5.21 -24.04
N ALA A 128 49.63 5.53 -23.40
CA ALA A 128 49.62 6.17 -22.08
C ALA A 128 48.82 7.49 -22.12
N ALA A 129 47.91 7.68 -21.17
CA ALA A 129 47.07 8.88 -21.11
C ALA A 129 47.93 10.15 -21.04
N VAL A 130 47.80 11.03 -22.01
CA VAL A 130 48.43 12.36 -21.97
C VAL A 130 47.72 13.17 -20.88
N PRO A 131 48.41 13.65 -19.84
CA PRO A 131 47.76 14.44 -18.80
C PRO A 131 47.15 15.72 -19.38
N ASN A 132 45.93 16.04 -18.93
CA ASN A 132 45.23 17.33 -19.04
C ASN A 132 44.34 17.63 -20.25
N GLN A 133 44.26 16.83 -21.32
CA GLN A 133 43.16 16.93 -22.30
C GLN A 133 42.79 15.59 -22.97
N PRO A 134 41.60 15.02 -22.70
CA PRO A 134 40.96 14.06 -23.59
C PRO A 134 40.16 14.83 -24.66
N PRO A 135 40.63 14.93 -25.92
CA PRO A 135 39.79 15.45 -26.99
C PRO A 135 38.64 14.47 -27.24
N ASP A 136 37.41 14.98 -27.36
CA ASP A 136 36.30 14.22 -27.92
C ASP A 136 36.69 13.77 -29.34
N ARG A 137 36.52 12.49 -29.64
CA ARG A 137 36.70 11.98 -31.01
C ARG A 137 35.42 12.25 -31.79
N VAL A 138 35.34 13.44 -32.40
CA VAL A 138 34.16 13.87 -33.15
C VAL A 138 34.23 13.39 -34.60
N ILE A 139 33.17 12.73 -35.05
CA ILE A 139 32.85 12.44 -36.45
C ILE A 139 31.68 13.36 -36.83
N ARG A 140 31.93 14.37 -37.66
CA ARG A 140 30.96 15.43 -37.97
C ARG A 140 30.50 15.40 -39.43
N GLY A 141 29.23 15.66 -39.69
CA GLY A 141 28.75 16.07 -41.02
C GLY A 141 29.20 17.48 -41.39
N LEU A 142 28.94 17.92 -42.63
CA LEU A 142 29.08 19.33 -42.98
C LEU A 142 27.91 20.16 -42.42
N PRO A 143 28.15 21.29 -41.74
CA PRO A 143 27.08 22.16 -41.26
C PRO A 143 26.12 22.57 -42.39
N GLY A 144 24.82 22.30 -42.20
CA GLY A 144 23.78 22.59 -43.20
C GLY A 144 23.62 21.53 -44.30
N SER A 145 24.44 20.48 -44.34
CA SER A 145 24.32 19.36 -45.27
C SER A 145 24.69 18.04 -44.58
N PRO A 146 23.78 17.43 -43.79
CA PRO A 146 24.07 16.23 -43.02
C PRO A 146 24.27 15.03 -43.95
N ALA A 147 25.53 14.62 -44.10
CA ALA A 147 25.90 13.44 -44.87
C ALA A 147 25.40 12.15 -44.20
N THR A 148 25.17 11.11 -45.00
CA THR A 148 24.72 9.80 -44.53
C THR A 148 25.89 8.83 -44.37
N LEU A 149 26.08 8.25 -43.18
CA LEU A 149 26.98 7.13 -42.96
C LEU A 149 26.16 5.85 -42.82
N SER A 150 26.27 4.92 -43.76
CA SER A 150 25.59 3.63 -43.71
C SER A 150 26.56 2.51 -43.34
N LEU A 151 26.23 1.75 -42.30
CA LEU A 151 26.98 0.57 -41.84
C LEU A 151 26.19 -0.70 -42.21
N THR A 152 26.52 -1.32 -43.34
CA THR A 152 25.69 -2.34 -43.99
C THR A 152 25.95 -3.78 -43.56
N GLY A 153 26.87 -4.01 -42.61
CA GLY A 153 26.96 -5.23 -41.80
C GLY A 153 26.95 -6.57 -42.56
N LEU A 154 28.13 -7.06 -42.96
CA LEU A 154 28.31 -8.52 -43.04
C LEU A 154 28.08 -9.13 -41.63
N PRO A 155 27.64 -10.40 -41.50
CA PRO A 155 27.18 -10.98 -40.22
C PRO A 155 28.22 -10.79 -39.09
N GLY A 156 27.92 -9.85 -38.20
CA GLY A 156 28.86 -9.30 -37.23
C GLY A 156 28.34 -8.00 -36.63
N ALA A 157 29.18 -7.32 -35.85
CA ALA A 157 28.83 -6.04 -35.23
C ALA A 157 29.15 -4.87 -36.19
N PRO A 158 28.15 -4.16 -36.76
CA PRO A 158 28.38 -3.05 -37.69
C PRO A 158 29.08 -1.86 -37.04
N LEU A 159 28.93 -1.69 -35.72
CA LEU A 159 29.53 -0.62 -34.93
C LEU A 159 30.09 -1.20 -33.63
N VAL A 160 31.37 -0.97 -33.37
CA VAL A 160 32.03 -1.35 -32.12
C VAL A 160 32.78 -0.14 -31.56
N VAL A 161 32.49 0.23 -30.30
CA VAL A 161 33.13 1.36 -29.61
C VAL A 161 33.72 0.90 -28.28
N GLY A 162 34.98 1.25 -27.98
CA GLY A 162 35.62 0.99 -26.69
C GLY A 162 37.04 0.41 -26.78
N ALA A 163 37.54 -0.19 -25.69
CA ALA A 163 38.86 -0.81 -25.66
C ALA A 163 38.82 -2.27 -26.12
N ALA A 164 39.66 -2.65 -27.09
CA ALA A 164 39.90 -4.04 -27.45
C ALA A 164 41.10 -4.60 -26.67
N GLY A 165 40.86 -5.07 -25.45
CA GLY A 165 41.87 -5.76 -24.64
C GLY A 165 41.66 -5.57 -23.14
N GLY A 166 41.75 -6.65 -22.37
CA GLY A 166 41.51 -6.67 -20.92
C GLY A 166 42.63 -6.05 -20.06
N GLY A 167 43.27 -4.98 -20.53
CA GLY A 167 44.32 -4.27 -19.79
C GLY A 167 43.74 -3.51 -18.60
N SER A 168 44.18 -3.84 -17.39
CA SER A 168 43.76 -3.17 -16.17
C SER A 168 44.34 -1.75 -16.07
N SER A 169 43.50 -0.77 -15.71
CA SER A 169 43.80 0.64 -15.31
C SER A 169 43.40 1.82 -16.22
N PHE A 170 42.59 1.64 -17.28
CA PHE A 170 42.04 2.80 -18.02
C PHE A 170 40.97 3.56 -17.23
N SER A 171 41.25 4.81 -16.85
CA SER A 171 40.37 5.65 -16.03
C SER A 171 39.32 6.45 -16.81
N SER A 172 39.57 6.73 -18.10
CA SER A 172 38.62 7.35 -19.03
C SER A 172 39.10 7.18 -20.47
N LEU A 173 38.28 6.60 -21.35
CA LEU A 173 38.42 6.83 -22.80
C LEU A 173 37.71 8.14 -23.16
N SER A 174 38.23 8.88 -24.14
CA SER A 174 37.48 9.98 -24.73
C SER A 174 36.15 9.48 -25.31
N PRO A 175 35.05 10.24 -25.15
CA PRO A 175 33.83 9.99 -25.90
C PRO A 175 34.10 10.00 -27.41
N VAL A 176 33.43 9.10 -28.14
CA VAL A 176 33.25 9.23 -29.59
C VAL A 176 31.93 9.93 -29.80
N ALA A 177 31.92 11.06 -30.50
CA ALA A 177 30.72 11.82 -30.81
C ALA A 177 30.43 11.78 -32.30
N PHE A 178 29.21 11.44 -32.69
CA PHE A 178 28.66 11.81 -33.99
C PHE A 178 27.95 13.15 -33.86
N GLU A 179 28.16 14.07 -34.81
CA GLU A 179 27.59 15.41 -34.78
C GLU A 179 27.09 15.83 -36.17
N ASP A 180 25.86 16.33 -36.26
CA ASP A 180 25.18 16.74 -37.50
C ASP A 180 25.23 15.72 -38.65
N LEU A 181 25.05 14.42 -38.33
CA LEU A 181 25.24 13.31 -39.27
C LEU A 181 24.03 12.36 -39.31
N ARG A 182 23.75 11.74 -40.47
CA ARG A 182 22.71 10.69 -40.61
C ARG A 182 23.35 9.30 -40.59
N LEU A 183 23.28 8.59 -39.47
CA LEU A 183 23.81 7.23 -39.33
C LEU A 183 22.69 6.20 -39.63
N THR A 184 22.94 5.26 -40.52
CA THR A 184 22.08 4.08 -40.72
C THR A 184 22.87 2.81 -40.46
N SER A 185 22.35 1.85 -39.68
CA SER A 185 23.08 0.59 -39.45
C SER A 185 22.18 -0.61 -39.17
N GLN A 186 22.62 -1.81 -39.54
CA GLN A 186 21.93 -3.07 -39.27
C GLN A 186 22.84 -4.09 -38.57
N GLY A 187 22.35 -4.76 -37.52
CA GLY A 187 23.05 -5.81 -36.78
C GLY A 187 23.18 -5.51 -35.28
N THR A 188 24.24 -5.99 -34.63
CA THR A 188 24.48 -5.72 -33.19
C THR A 188 25.52 -4.63 -32.99
N ALA A 189 25.13 -3.43 -32.58
CA ALA A 189 26.06 -2.39 -32.17
C ALA A 189 26.55 -2.63 -30.72
N LEU A 190 27.88 -2.61 -30.52
CA LEU A 190 28.51 -2.92 -29.23
C LEU A 190 29.28 -1.72 -28.68
N VAL A 191 28.96 -1.32 -27.45
CA VAL A 191 29.81 -0.39 -26.68
C VAL A 191 30.39 -1.14 -25.48
N HIS A 192 31.69 -1.41 -25.55
CA HIS A 192 32.43 -2.10 -24.50
C HIS A 192 32.66 -1.20 -23.29
N ALA A 193 33.01 -1.81 -22.16
CA ALA A 193 33.24 -1.08 -20.92
C ALA A 193 34.34 0.00 -21.09
N GLY A 194 34.12 1.18 -20.52
CA GLY A 194 34.96 2.37 -20.72
C GLY A 194 34.69 3.15 -22.02
N GLY A 195 33.96 2.58 -22.98
CA GLY A 195 33.54 3.30 -24.19
C GLY A 195 32.35 4.22 -23.93
N THR A 196 32.39 5.44 -24.45
CA THR A 196 31.22 6.34 -24.48
C THR A 196 30.95 6.76 -25.92
N LEU A 197 29.71 6.58 -26.36
CA LEU A 197 29.17 7.07 -27.62
C LEU A 197 28.29 8.30 -27.35
N ALA A 198 28.36 9.32 -28.19
CA ALA A 198 27.48 10.49 -28.13
C ALA A 198 26.88 10.81 -29.50
N LEU A 199 25.60 11.18 -29.56
CA LEU A 199 24.98 11.82 -30.71
C LEU A 199 24.71 13.28 -30.34
N ARG A 200 25.28 14.22 -31.10
CA ARG A 200 25.21 15.67 -30.85
C ARG A 200 24.57 16.41 -32.02
N GLY A 201 24.07 17.61 -31.77
CA GLY A 201 23.48 18.45 -32.82
C GLY A 201 22.30 17.75 -33.50
N GLN A 202 22.12 17.92 -34.81
CA GLN A 202 21.03 17.32 -35.58
C GLN A 202 21.32 15.87 -36.04
N THR A 203 22.13 15.13 -35.27
CA THR A 203 22.46 13.72 -35.61
C THR A 203 21.22 12.84 -35.54
N LEU A 204 20.96 12.08 -36.61
CA LEU A 204 19.91 11.07 -36.67
C LEU A 204 20.57 9.70 -36.85
N TRP A 205 20.38 8.79 -35.89
CA TRP A 205 20.75 7.38 -36.03
C TRP A 205 19.50 6.52 -36.21
N ALA A 206 19.33 5.92 -37.40
CA ALA A 206 18.34 4.89 -37.64
C ALA A 206 19.00 3.51 -37.57
N HIS A 207 18.56 2.65 -36.63
CA HIS A 207 19.17 1.33 -36.40
C HIS A 207 18.15 0.19 -36.50
N ASP A 208 18.58 -0.94 -37.08
CA ASP A 208 17.87 -2.21 -37.08
C ASP A 208 18.73 -3.28 -36.38
N GLY A 209 18.21 -3.87 -35.31
CA GLY A 209 18.92 -4.83 -34.46
C GLY A 209 19.11 -4.35 -33.02
N SER A 210 20.26 -4.66 -32.43
CA SER A 210 20.48 -4.54 -30.98
C SER A 210 21.67 -3.67 -30.63
N ILE A 211 21.49 -2.70 -29.73
CA ILE A 211 22.58 -1.89 -29.17
C ILE A 211 22.84 -2.32 -27.72
N VAL A 212 24.04 -2.80 -27.43
CA VAL A 212 24.41 -3.30 -26.10
C VAL A 212 25.53 -2.47 -25.50
N PHE A 213 25.23 -1.80 -24.38
CA PHE A 213 26.18 -1.06 -23.56
C PHE A 213 26.65 -1.94 -22.39
N GLY A 214 27.97 -2.07 -22.24
CA GLY A 214 28.57 -2.88 -21.17
C GLY A 214 28.58 -4.38 -21.47
N ALA A 215 28.66 -4.74 -22.76
CA ALA A 215 28.58 -6.12 -23.27
C ALA A 215 29.76 -7.03 -22.87
N SER A 216 30.93 -6.45 -22.56
CA SER A 216 32.11 -7.20 -22.14
C SER A 216 32.06 -7.56 -20.66
N ALA A 217 32.20 -8.85 -20.35
CA ALA A 217 32.65 -9.28 -19.03
C ALA A 217 34.03 -8.66 -18.72
N PRO A 218 34.32 -8.28 -17.46
CA PRO A 218 35.69 -7.98 -17.08
C PRO A 218 36.56 -9.23 -17.32
N ALA A 219 37.77 -9.04 -17.84
CA ALA A 219 38.75 -10.13 -17.85
C ALA A 219 39.04 -10.55 -16.40
N ASP A 220 39.21 -11.86 -16.14
CA ASP A 220 39.35 -12.40 -14.79
C ASP A 220 40.41 -11.63 -13.97
N GLY A 221 39.98 -11.03 -12.86
CA GLY A 221 40.83 -10.25 -11.95
C GLY A 221 41.04 -8.77 -12.32
N ALA A 222 40.51 -8.27 -13.44
CA ALA A 222 40.53 -6.84 -13.75
C ALA A 222 39.57 -6.06 -12.82
N PRO A 223 39.95 -4.86 -12.31
CA PRO A 223 39.03 -4.01 -11.58
C PRO A 223 37.86 -3.59 -12.48
N PRO A 224 36.62 -3.44 -11.94
CA PRO A 224 35.45 -3.11 -12.74
C PRO A 224 35.68 -1.79 -13.49
N LEU A 225 35.72 -1.89 -14.83
CA LEU A 225 35.90 -0.75 -15.72
C LEU A 225 34.75 0.25 -15.54
N ARG A 226 35.07 1.54 -15.57
CA ARG A 226 34.08 2.61 -15.40
C ARG A 226 33.19 2.68 -16.64
N TYR A 227 31.89 2.51 -16.41
CA TYR A 227 30.73 2.82 -17.26
C TYR A 227 30.90 2.78 -18.80
N ALA A 228 30.14 1.91 -19.47
CA ALA A 228 29.84 2.08 -20.89
C ALA A 228 28.71 3.10 -21.08
N GLY A 229 28.81 4.03 -22.03
CA GLY A 229 27.87 5.15 -22.18
C GLY A 229 27.26 5.33 -23.58
N LEU A 230 25.98 5.71 -23.66
CA LEU A 230 25.40 6.44 -24.79
C LEU A 230 24.78 7.75 -24.30
N ASN A 231 25.11 8.86 -24.97
CA ASN A 231 24.59 10.19 -24.67
C ASN A 231 23.91 10.80 -25.91
N LEU A 232 22.64 11.21 -25.81
CA LEU A 232 21.90 11.90 -26.88
C LEU A 232 21.76 13.38 -26.52
N TRP A 233 22.60 14.26 -27.06
CA TRP A 233 22.62 15.71 -26.78
C TRP A 233 22.10 16.50 -28.00
N GLY A 234 20.78 16.48 -28.19
CA GLY A 234 20.09 17.06 -29.36
C GLY A 234 19.83 16.06 -30.50
N GLY A 235 20.51 14.91 -30.48
CA GLY A 235 20.36 13.87 -31.50
C GLY A 235 19.09 13.02 -31.34
N SER A 236 18.74 12.32 -32.42
CA SER A 236 17.65 11.33 -32.47
C SER A 236 18.19 9.93 -32.73
N LEU A 237 17.72 8.93 -31.98
CA LEU A 237 17.95 7.50 -32.22
C LEU A 237 16.58 6.82 -32.40
N VAL A 238 16.37 6.19 -33.56
CA VAL A 238 15.07 5.62 -33.98
C VAL A 238 15.27 4.25 -34.63
N PRO A 239 14.25 3.38 -34.69
CA PRO A 239 14.29 2.21 -35.58
C PRO A 239 14.33 2.63 -37.05
N THR A 240 14.86 1.78 -37.92
CA THR A 240 14.62 1.93 -39.37
C THR A 240 13.16 1.62 -39.73
N LEU A 241 12.70 2.07 -40.90
CA LEU A 241 11.33 1.81 -41.35
C LEU A 241 11.06 0.31 -41.51
N GLY A 242 10.27 -0.27 -40.60
CA GLY A 242 9.99 -1.71 -40.54
C GLY A 242 11.07 -2.56 -39.86
N GLY A 243 12.15 -1.95 -39.36
CA GLY A 243 13.15 -2.61 -38.53
C GLY A 243 12.79 -2.61 -37.05
N ARG A 244 13.50 -3.42 -36.25
CA ARG A 244 13.27 -3.57 -34.81
C ARG A 244 14.52 -3.15 -34.04
N LEU A 245 14.34 -2.21 -33.11
CA LEU A 245 15.43 -1.70 -32.27
C LEU A 245 15.32 -2.26 -30.84
N GLU A 246 16.38 -2.89 -30.36
CA GLU A 246 16.52 -3.35 -28.98
C GLU A 246 17.74 -2.70 -28.32
N ILE A 247 17.56 -2.15 -27.12
CA ILE A 247 18.63 -1.48 -26.37
C ILE A 247 18.83 -2.15 -25.02
N VAL A 248 20.07 -2.47 -24.68
CA VAL A 248 20.45 -3.04 -23.37
C VAL A 248 21.52 -2.17 -22.72
N ALA A 249 21.14 -1.42 -21.69
CA ALA A 249 22.02 -0.57 -20.90
C ALA A 249 22.51 -1.28 -19.64
N GLY A 250 23.70 -1.87 -19.70
CA GLY A 250 24.39 -2.45 -18.53
C GLY A 250 24.27 -3.96 -18.39
N SER A 251 24.63 -4.71 -19.44
CA SER A 251 24.51 -6.18 -19.48
C SER A 251 25.37 -6.90 -18.42
N VAL A 252 26.70 -6.85 -18.56
CA VAL A 252 27.65 -7.50 -17.63
C VAL A 252 28.41 -6.49 -16.78
N SER A 253 28.67 -5.31 -17.33
CA SER A 253 29.28 -4.16 -16.65
C SER A 253 28.30 -2.99 -16.56
N PRO A 254 28.53 -1.98 -15.69
CA PRO A 254 27.63 -0.85 -15.58
C PRO A 254 27.47 -0.09 -16.91
N GLY A 255 26.23 0.20 -17.29
CA GLY A 255 25.88 0.91 -18.52
C GLY A 255 25.05 2.15 -18.23
N VAL A 256 25.33 3.25 -18.91
CA VAL A 256 24.63 4.54 -18.77
C VAL A 256 24.06 4.96 -20.12
N LEU A 257 22.77 5.26 -20.13
CA LEU A 257 22.06 5.84 -21.26
C LEU A 257 21.54 7.21 -20.84
N SER A 258 22.07 8.29 -21.42
CA SER A 258 21.63 9.65 -21.17
C SER A 258 20.88 10.19 -22.39
N VAL A 259 19.64 10.64 -22.21
CA VAL A 259 18.81 11.24 -23.26
C VAL A 259 18.50 12.68 -22.89
N GLY A 260 19.07 13.61 -23.65
CA GLY A 260 18.98 15.05 -23.41
C GLY A 260 20.20 15.64 -22.70
N GLY A 261 20.16 16.96 -22.53
CA GLY A 261 21.27 17.78 -22.04
C GLY A 261 21.52 18.99 -22.94
N GLY A 262 22.07 20.08 -22.39
CA GLY A 262 22.46 21.27 -23.16
C GLY A 262 21.32 22.12 -23.73
N GLY A 263 20.06 21.89 -23.32
CA GLY A 263 18.90 22.67 -23.77
C GLY A 263 18.33 22.27 -25.14
N ALA A 264 18.86 21.23 -25.78
CA ALA A 264 18.35 20.71 -27.05
C ALA A 264 17.37 19.53 -26.83
N SER A 265 16.42 19.38 -27.75
CA SER A 265 15.50 18.24 -27.80
C SER A 265 16.21 16.95 -28.22
N ALA A 266 16.10 15.87 -27.45
CA ALA A 266 16.60 14.56 -27.83
C ALA A 266 15.43 13.57 -28.00
N LEU A 267 15.47 12.72 -29.04
CA LEU A 267 14.47 11.67 -29.24
C LEU A 267 15.14 10.30 -29.20
N LEU A 268 14.61 9.41 -28.38
CA LEU A 268 14.90 7.99 -28.44
C LEU A 268 13.60 7.24 -28.70
N GLU A 269 13.50 6.56 -29.83
CA GLU A 269 12.43 5.61 -30.10
C GLU A 269 13.05 4.22 -30.28
N THR A 270 12.55 3.22 -29.57
CA THR A 270 13.08 1.84 -29.57
C THR A 270 11.94 0.86 -29.37
N HIS A 271 12.06 -0.40 -29.81
CA HIS A 271 11.05 -1.41 -29.54
C HIS A 271 11.22 -1.99 -28.13
N VAL A 272 12.44 -2.41 -27.79
CA VAL A 272 12.79 -2.93 -26.47
C VAL A 272 13.86 -2.05 -25.83
N LEU A 273 13.71 -1.79 -24.52
CA LEU A 273 14.70 -1.06 -23.73
C LEU A 273 14.89 -1.74 -22.38
N THR A 274 16.05 -2.32 -22.15
CA THR A 274 16.43 -2.98 -20.89
C THR A 274 17.48 -2.15 -20.16
N VAL A 275 17.21 -1.75 -18.93
CA VAL A 275 18.11 -0.99 -18.05
C VAL A 275 18.55 -1.87 -16.88
N GLY A 276 19.81 -2.26 -16.88
CA GLY A 276 20.39 -3.26 -15.97
C GLY A 276 20.30 -4.67 -16.53
N GLY A 277 21.30 -5.48 -16.22
CA GLY A 277 21.40 -6.86 -16.66
C GLY A 277 21.56 -7.83 -15.48
N GLU A 278 21.95 -9.07 -15.76
CA GLU A 278 22.13 -10.08 -14.71
C GLU A 278 23.29 -9.74 -13.75
N GLN A 279 24.26 -8.94 -14.19
CA GLN A 279 25.44 -8.56 -13.38
C GLN A 279 25.73 -7.04 -13.38
N GLY A 280 25.37 -6.30 -14.44
CA GLY A 280 25.61 -4.87 -14.54
C GLY A 280 24.50 -3.98 -13.94
N ARG A 281 24.89 -2.84 -13.35
CA ARG A 281 23.96 -1.73 -13.05
C ARG A 281 23.65 -0.95 -14.31
N GLY A 282 22.37 -0.84 -14.66
CA GLY A 282 21.93 0.12 -15.67
C GLY A 282 21.64 1.47 -15.05
N SER A 283 21.87 2.54 -15.80
CA SER A 283 21.33 3.86 -15.53
C SER A 283 20.73 4.42 -16.81
N LEU A 284 19.51 4.92 -16.74
CA LEU A 284 18.85 5.72 -17.76
C LEU A 284 18.59 7.10 -17.15
N SER A 285 19.13 8.16 -17.73
CA SER A 285 18.84 9.54 -17.34
C SER A 285 18.21 10.26 -18.53
N ILE A 286 17.04 10.86 -18.33
CA ILE A 286 16.30 11.61 -19.35
C ILE A 286 16.14 13.04 -18.81
N SER A 287 16.58 14.05 -19.57
CA SER A 287 16.56 15.44 -19.09
C SER A 287 16.21 16.46 -20.17
N GLY A 288 15.36 17.41 -19.82
CA GLY A 288 15.02 18.59 -20.65
C GLY A 288 13.62 18.53 -21.26
N ILE A 289 13.02 19.71 -21.40
CA ILE A 289 11.58 19.94 -21.69
C ILE A 289 11.10 19.34 -23.03
N GLN A 290 12.02 18.97 -23.92
CA GLN A 290 11.74 18.37 -25.22
C GLN A 290 12.47 17.04 -25.44
N SER A 291 12.99 16.42 -24.37
CA SER A 291 13.62 15.11 -24.43
C SER A 291 12.55 14.02 -24.26
N VAL A 292 12.42 13.15 -25.26
CA VAL A 292 11.38 12.12 -25.32
C VAL A 292 12.03 10.74 -25.49
N VAL A 293 11.64 9.79 -24.65
CA VAL A 293 11.95 8.37 -24.82
C VAL A 293 10.65 7.59 -25.06
N ARG A 294 10.58 6.87 -26.18
CA ARG A 294 9.49 5.97 -26.56
C ARG A 294 9.97 4.53 -26.65
N VAL A 295 9.29 3.63 -25.93
CA VAL A 295 9.51 2.19 -25.98
C VAL A 295 8.27 1.51 -26.57
N LEU A 296 8.35 1.04 -27.81
CA LEU A 296 7.21 0.60 -28.61
C LEU A 296 6.70 -0.82 -28.30
N GLU A 297 7.49 -1.68 -27.65
CA GLU A 297 7.08 -3.03 -27.24
C GLU A 297 7.22 -3.29 -25.73
N ASP A 298 8.45 -3.23 -25.18
CA ASP A 298 8.75 -3.73 -23.82
C ASP A 298 9.92 -2.99 -23.16
N PHE A 299 9.63 -2.29 -22.07
CA PHE A 299 10.60 -1.67 -21.19
C PHE A 299 10.94 -2.57 -20.00
N ARG A 300 12.21 -2.78 -19.70
CA ARG A 300 12.66 -3.66 -18.62
C ARG A 300 13.66 -2.96 -17.71
N VAL A 301 13.52 -3.15 -16.39
CA VAL A 301 14.54 -2.75 -15.40
C VAL A 301 14.87 -3.96 -14.53
N ASP A 302 16.04 -4.58 -14.74
CA ASP A 302 16.23 -6.02 -14.45
C ASP A 302 17.34 -6.39 -13.43
N ARG A 303 17.08 -7.54 -12.79
CA ARG A 303 17.93 -8.48 -12.03
C ARG A 303 19.07 -8.01 -11.12
N GLY A 304 20.24 -7.66 -11.66
CA GLY A 304 21.51 -8.00 -10.99
C GLY A 304 21.92 -7.14 -9.80
N GLN A 305 21.93 -5.82 -9.99
CA GLN A 305 22.55 -4.86 -9.06
C GLN A 305 21.74 -3.56 -8.88
N GLY A 306 20.53 -3.52 -9.43
CA GLY A 306 19.68 -2.33 -9.51
C GLY A 306 19.89 -1.56 -10.81
N GLY A 307 18.78 -1.28 -11.51
CA GLY A 307 18.72 -0.32 -12.60
C GLY A 307 18.13 0.99 -12.11
N LEU A 308 18.79 2.11 -12.39
CA LEU A 308 18.28 3.45 -12.10
C LEU A 308 17.65 4.05 -13.36
N VAL A 309 16.49 4.68 -13.21
CA VAL A 309 15.86 5.51 -14.24
C VAL A 309 15.56 6.85 -13.59
N ASP A 310 16.04 7.93 -14.18
CA ASP A 310 15.85 9.30 -13.71
C ASP A 310 15.28 10.14 -14.86
N ILE A 311 14.14 10.78 -14.63
CA ILE A 311 13.36 11.51 -15.64
C ILE A 311 13.12 12.91 -15.10
N SER A 312 13.77 13.91 -15.68
CA SER A 312 13.87 15.24 -15.07
C SER A 312 13.73 16.41 -16.04
N SER A 313 13.56 17.60 -15.47
CA SER A 313 13.61 18.88 -16.20
C SER A 313 12.61 18.98 -17.36
N GLY A 314 11.40 18.41 -17.19
CA GLY A 314 10.33 18.43 -18.20
C GLY A 314 10.40 17.31 -19.24
N ALA A 315 11.26 16.32 -19.05
CA ALA A 315 11.37 15.18 -19.96
C ALA A 315 10.11 14.30 -19.99
N GLN A 316 9.93 13.59 -21.12
CA GLN A 316 8.83 12.66 -21.33
C GLN A 316 9.35 11.24 -21.55
N PHE A 317 8.76 10.27 -20.86
CA PHE A 317 8.96 8.85 -21.07
C PHE A 317 7.62 8.18 -21.39
N GLU A 318 7.57 7.39 -22.46
CA GLU A 318 6.38 6.67 -22.91
C GLU A 318 6.79 5.22 -23.24
N ALA A 319 6.18 4.25 -22.58
CA ALA A 319 6.39 2.84 -22.86
C ALA A 319 5.07 2.15 -23.18
N SER A 320 5.01 1.41 -24.28
CA SER A 320 3.82 0.65 -24.65
C SER A 320 3.57 -0.50 -23.69
N SER A 321 4.63 -1.12 -23.15
CA SER A 321 4.56 -1.91 -21.92
C SER A 321 5.86 -1.84 -21.12
N GLY A 322 5.80 -2.17 -19.83
CA GLY A 322 6.96 -2.16 -18.97
C GLY A 322 6.91 -3.20 -17.85
N SER A 323 8.05 -3.81 -17.55
CA SER A 323 8.27 -4.67 -16.39
C SER A 323 9.48 -4.18 -15.60
N ILE A 324 9.25 -3.89 -14.31
CA ILE A 324 10.28 -3.44 -13.37
C ILE A 324 10.33 -4.50 -12.28
N GLY A 325 11.51 -5.01 -11.95
CA GLY A 325 11.69 -5.92 -10.80
C GLY A 325 10.93 -7.26 -10.85
N HIS A 326 10.74 -7.86 -12.03
CA HIS A 326 9.92 -9.07 -12.27
C HIS A 326 10.31 -10.33 -11.44
N LEU A 327 11.42 -10.34 -10.70
CA LEU A 327 11.84 -11.48 -9.88
C LEU A 327 11.86 -11.14 -8.39
N ALA A 328 11.55 -12.15 -7.56
CA ALA A 328 11.35 -12.06 -6.11
C ALA A 328 12.53 -11.48 -5.30
N SER A 329 13.72 -11.36 -5.91
CA SER A 329 14.97 -10.88 -5.33
C SER A 329 15.43 -9.50 -5.86
N ALA A 330 14.62 -8.80 -6.66
CA ALA A 330 15.00 -7.56 -7.33
C ALA A 330 15.02 -6.32 -6.40
N PHE A 331 15.97 -6.29 -5.46
CA PHE A 331 16.25 -5.11 -4.65
C PHE A 331 17.09 -4.10 -5.46
N GLY A 332 16.60 -2.85 -5.57
CA GLY A 332 17.39 -1.73 -6.10
C GLY A 332 17.07 -1.25 -7.52
N ALA A 333 16.07 -1.81 -8.21
CA ALA A 333 15.47 -1.11 -9.34
C ALA A 333 14.74 0.15 -8.82
N ASN A 334 15.02 1.31 -9.40
CA ASN A 334 14.49 2.61 -8.98
C ASN A 334 14.12 3.46 -10.19
N VAL A 335 12.87 3.92 -10.26
CA VAL A 335 12.42 4.93 -11.23
C VAL A 335 12.09 6.22 -10.48
N GLN A 336 12.71 7.31 -10.92
CA GLN A 336 12.53 8.66 -10.41
C GLN A 336 11.98 9.56 -11.52
N VAL A 337 10.94 10.32 -11.18
CA VAL A 337 10.38 11.37 -12.03
C VAL A 337 10.37 12.66 -11.21
N ALA A 338 11.07 13.67 -11.70
CA ALA A 338 11.19 14.98 -11.08
C ALA A 338 10.17 15.98 -11.66
N SER A 339 10.06 17.13 -10.98
CA SER A 339 8.94 18.06 -11.19
C SER A 339 8.80 18.53 -12.64
N GLY A 340 7.55 18.61 -13.10
CA GLY A 340 7.18 18.98 -14.47
C GLY A 340 7.48 17.91 -15.54
N SER A 341 8.04 16.76 -15.17
CA SER A 341 8.36 15.65 -16.08
C SER A 341 7.24 14.58 -16.03
N SER A 342 7.11 13.78 -17.08
CA SER A 342 6.04 12.78 -17.19
C SER A 342 6.55 11.40 -17.60
N ALA A 343 5.98 10.35 -17.00
CA ALA A 343 6.16 8.97 -17.42
C ALA A 343 4.81 8.32 -17.70
N ARG A 344 4.70 7.59 -18.82
CA ARG A 344 3.47 6.95 -19.29
C ARG A 344 3.71 5.48 -19.63
N PHE A 345 2.85 4.59 -19.15
CA PHE A 345 2.86 3.16 -19.45
C PHE A 345 1.50 2.75 -20.02
N LEU A 346 1.44 2.31 -21.28
CA LEU A 346 0.17 2.18 -22.03
C LEU A 346 -0.48 0.78 -21.96
N ARG A 347 0.27 -0.27 -21.64
CA ARG A 347 -0.23 -1.66 -21.52
C ARG A 347 0.61 -2.44 -20.51
N ARG A 348 -0.02 -3.43 -19.85
CA ARG A 348 0.62 -4.43 -18.99
C ARG A 348 1.16 -3.94 -17.63
N THR A 349 1.37 -4.93 -16.76
CA THR A 349 1.59 -4.81 -15.33
C THR A 349 2.99 -4.34 -14.90
N VAL A 350 3.04 -3.33 -14.03
CA VAL A 350 4.26 -2.92 -13.32
C VAL A 350 4.45 -3.79 -12.06
N SER A 351 5.23 -4.87 -12.14
CA SER A 351 5.31 -5.90 -11.08
C SER A 351 6.62 -5.94 -10.27
N GLY A 352 6.74 -5.04 -9.28
CA GLY A 352 7.80 -5.06 -8.25
C GLY A 352 8.86 -3.96 -8.38
N GLY A 353 9.66 -3.78 -7.32
CA GLY A 353 10.74 -2.79 -7.27
C GLY A 353 10.45 -1.59 -6.36
N PHE A 354 11.40 -0.65 -6.29
CA PHE A 354 11.22 0.61 -5.56
C PHE A 354 10.87 1.72 -6.57
N PHE A 355 9.86 2.51 -6.25
CA PHE A 355 9.39 3.65 -7.03
C PHE A 355 9.47 4.89 -6.16
N SER A 356 10.23 5.90 -6.58
CA SER A 356 10.36 7.14 -5.82
C SER A 356 10.15 8.34 -6.72
N PHE A 357 9.02 9.01 -6.56
CA PHE A 357 8.64 10.21 -7.29
C PHE A 357 8.71 11.41 -6.33
N PRO A 358 9.92 11.90 -6.00
CA PRO A 358 10.12 12.78 -4.84
C PRO A 358 9.42 14.14 -4.97
N VAL A 359 9.24 14.69 -6.18
CA VAL A 359 8.63 16.01 -6.39
C VAL A 359 7.93 16.12 -7.76
N GLY A 360 6.63 16.44 -7.78
CA GLY A 360 5.95 17.18 -8.86
C GLY A 360 5.79 16.58 -10.26
N GLY A 361 5.87 15.26 -10.42
CA GLY A 361 5.72 14.59 -11.72
C GLY A 361 4.29 14.16 -12.06
N THR A 362 4.04 13.75 -13.29
CA THR A 362 2.84 12.96 -13.65
C THR A 362 3.25 11.54 -14.01
N LEU A 363 2.68 10.54 -13.34
CA LEU A 363 2.77 9.14 -13.74
C LEU A 363 1.38 8.66 -14.19
N ASP A 364 1.27 8.29 -15.47
CA ASP A 364 0.06 7.71 -16.07
C ASP A 364 0.32 6.22 -16.38
N VAL A 365 -0.39 5.33 -15.68
CA VAL A 365 -0.37 3.88 -15.88
C VAL A 365 -1.72 3.43 -16.43
N GLY A 366 -1.87 3.51 -17.75
CA GLY A 366 -3.06 3.11 -18.51
C GLY A 366 -3.20 1.59 -18.64
N THR A 367 -3.08 0.84 -17.55
CA THR A 367 -2.93 -0.63 -17.59
C THR A 367 -3.67 -1.37 -16.47
N ASP A 368 -3.94 -2.66 -16.74
CA ASP A 368 -4.67 -3.62 -15.89
C ASP A 368 -4.21 -3.68 -14.42
N SER A 369 -2.95 -3.32 -14.09
CA SER A 369 -2.52 -3.17 -12.69
C SER A 369 -1.10 -2.63 -12.47
N VAL A 370 -0.97 -1.78 -11.45
CA VAL A 370 0.28 -1.58 -10.69
C VAL A 370 0.37 -2.67 -9.61
N GLY A 371 1.51 -3.37 -9.52
CA GLY A 371 1.76 -4.47 -8.59
C GLY A 371 1.41 -5.86 -9.14
N GLY A 372 0.37 -5.97 -9.96
CA GLY A 372 -0.02 -7.22 -10.61
C GLY A 372 -0.66 -8.26 -9.70
N GLY A 373 -0.84 -9.47 -10.21
CA GLY A 373 -1.44 -10.56 -9.44
C GLY A 373 -0.66 -10.94 -8.16
N SER A 374 0.65 -10.70 -8.10
CA SER A 374 1.46 -10.86 -6.88
C SER A 374 1.43 -9.65 -5.95
N GLY A 375 0.94 -8.52 -6.44
CA GLY A 375 0.93 -7.20 -5.83
C GLY A 375 2.33 -6.59 -5.62
N MET A 376 2.38 -5.28 -5.37
CA MET A 376 3.64 -4.55 -5.28
C MET A 376 4.50 -5.02 -4.10
N ARG A 377 5.77 -5.28 -4.37
CA ARG A 377 6.83 -5.45 -3.36
C ARG A 377 7.81 -4.29 -3.44
N GLY A 378 8.11 -3.66 -2.31
CA GLY A 378 8.97 -2.47 -2.22
C GLY A 378 8.22 -1.24 -1.72
N THR A 379 8.73 -0.05 -2.04
CA THR A 379 8.12 1.22 -1.67
C THR A 379 7.77 2.03 -2.91
N LEU A 380 6.56 2.60 -2.95
CA LEU A 380 6.10 3.63 -3.89
C LEU A 380 5.93 4.93 -3.11
N THR A 381 6.71 5.97 -3.40
CA THR A 381 6.54 7.31 -2.79
C THR A 381 6.18 8.35 -3.83
N THR A 382 5.18 9.20 -3.58
CA THR A 382 4.89 10.40 -4.38
C THR A 382 4.96 11.67 -3.53
N GLY A 383 5.57 12.73 -4.08
CA GLY A 383 5.54 14.08 -3.49
C GLY A 383 4.15 14.73 -3.54
N PRO A 384 3.92 15.84 -2.81
CA PRO A 384 2.62 16.50 -2.69
C PRO A 384 2.08 17.05 -4.03
N ASP A 385 2.96 17.47 -4.93
CA ASP A 385 2.58 18.03 -6.24
C ASP A 385 2.50 16.97 -7.36
N THR A 386 2.65 15.68 -7.02
CA THR A 386 2.67 14.57 -8.00
C THR A 386 1.26 14.06 -8.28
N THR A 387 0.92 13.79 -9.55
CA THR A 387 -0.30 13.06 -9.92
C THR A 387 0.02 11.62 -10.32
N LEU A 388 -0.66 10.65 -9.71
CA LEU A 388 -0.62 9.24 -10.04
C LEU A 388 -1.97 8.79 -10.61
N ALA A 389 -2.03 8.44 -11.89
CA ALA A 389 -3.20 7.82 -12.52
C ALA A 389 -2.92 6.33 -12.79
N VAL A 390 -3.87 5.47 -12.40
CA VAL A 390 -3.85 4.02 -12.63
C VAL A 390 -5.22 3.60 -13.15
N GLU A 391 -5.30 3.16 -14.41
CA GLU A 391 -6.60 2.98 -15.08
C GLU A 391 -7.45 1.85 -14.46
N ASP A 392 -6.88 0.67 -14.18
CA ASP A 392 -7.61 -0.46 -13.59
C ASP A 392 -7.33 -0.66 -12.09
N ARG A 393 -6.11 -1.09 -11.68
CA ARG A 393 -5.87 -1.47 -10.27
C ARG A 393 -4.52 -1.07 -9.69
N LEU A 394 -4.54 -0.45 -8.51
CA LEU A 394 -3.36 -0.25 -7.67
C LEU A 394 -3.28 -1.34 -6.57
N SER A 395 -2.41 -2.34 -6.75
CA SER A 395 -2.19 -3.43 -5.79
C SER A 395 -0.93 -3.20 -4.94
N VAL A 396 -1.10 -2.90 -3.65
CA VAL A 396 -0.03 -2.60 -2.68
C VAL A 396 0.20 -3.76 -1.72
N GLY A 397 1.40 -4.34 -1.70
CA GLY A 397 1.70 -5.54 -0.90
C GLY A 397 1.25 -6.82 -1.60
N GLY A 398 1.09 -7.92 -0.85
CA GLY A 398 0.56 -9.19 -1.36
C GLY A 398 1.51 -10.34 -1.14
N GLY A 399 2.27 -10.76 -2.17
CA GLY A 399 3.27 -11.81 -2.04
C GLY A 399 4.51 -11.43 -1.20
N GLY A 400 4.58 -10.22 -0.66
CA GLY A 400 5.67 -9.68 0.16
C GLY A 400 5.25 -8.35 0.80
N VAL A 401 6.22 -7.60 1.33
CA VAL A 401 5.94 -6.26 1.90
C VAL A 401 5.89 -5.22 0.79
N GLY A 402 4.78 -4.50 0.69
CA GLY A 402 4.59 -3.35 -0.19
C GLY A 402 4.11 -2.14 0.60
N VAL A 403 4.71 -0.98 0.35
CA VAL A 403 4.36 0.29 1.01
C VAL A 403 4.13 1.36 -0.05
N ALA A 404 2.97 2.01 -0.09
CA ALA A 404 2.71 3.16 -0.93
C ALA A 404 2.49 4.39 -0.04
N LEU A 405 3.30 5.44 -0.19
CA LEU A 405 3.23 6.71 0.53
C LEU A 405 2.93 7.82 -0.49
N LEU A 406 1.65 8.14 -0.66
CA LEU A 406 1.14 8.97 -1.74
C LEU A 406 0.83 10.37 -1.22
N GLY A 407 1.73 11.31 -1.50
CA GLY A 407 1.65 12.69 -1.02
C GLY A 407 0.70 13.57 -1.84
N GLY A 408 0.62 13.35 -3.15
CA GLY A 408 -0.19 14.14 -4.08
C GLY A 408 -1.45 13.42 -4.56
N ALA A 409 -2.01 13.89 -5.68
CA ALA A 409 -3.26 13.39 -6.24
C ALA A 409 -3.12 11.94 -6.78
N VAL A 410 -4.10 11.09 -6.48
CA VAL A 410 -4.15 9.68 -6.88
C VAL A 410 -5.50 9.38 -7.50
N SER A 411 -5.53 8.83 -8.71
CA SER A 411 -6.71 8.25 -9.35
C SER A 411 -6.45 6.79 -9.66
N ALA A 412 -7.31 5.88 -9.20
CA ALA A 412 -7.18 4.44 -9.44
C ALA A 412 -8.54 3.83 -9.81
N GLY A 413 -8.65 2.97 -10.83
CA GLY A 413 -9.91 2.24 -11.09
C GLY A 413 -10.37 1.45 -9.86
N SER A 414 -9.44 0.80 -9.17
CA SER A 414 -9.63 0.02 -7.95
C SER A 414 -8.33 0.00 -7.14
N ILE A 415 -8.42 -0.27 -5.83
CA ILE A 415 -7.25 -0.47 -4.96
C ILE A 415 -7.33 -1.84 -4.29
N GLN A 416 -6.19 -2.53 -4.20
CA GLN A 416 -6.05 -3.76 -3.40
C GLN A 416 -4.86 -3.60 -2.45
N ILE A 417 -5.07 -3.84 -1.15
CA ILE A 417 -4.04 -3.70 -0.11
C ILE A 417 -3.84 -5.05 0.55
N GLY A 418 -2.62 -5.57 0.49
CA GLY A 418 -2.30 -6.95 0.85
C GLY A 418 -2.84 -7.96 -0.16
N ARG A 419 -2.92 -9.23 0.25
CA ARG A 419 -3.49 -10.32 -0.56
C ARG A 419 -3.82 -11.54 0.30
N SER A 420 -4.93 -12.17 -0.01
CA SER A 420 -5.42 -13.42 0.60
C SER A 420 -4.36 -14.53 0.61
N TYR A 421 -4.24 -15.27 1.71
CA TYR A 421 -3.34 -16.42 1.92
C TYR A 421 -1.83 -16.19 1.71
N ALA A 422 -1.40 -14.98 1.38
CA ALA A 422 0.01 -14.63 1.25
C ALA A 422 0.58 -14.14 2.59
N ALA A 423 1.86 -14.45 2.85
CA ALA A 423 2.57 -14.02 4.05
C ALA A 423 3.04 -12.54 4.00
N GLY A 424 2.71 -11.80 2.93
CA GLY A 424 3.07 -10.40 2.77
C GLY A 424 2.13 -9.44 3.49
N SER A 425 2.45 -8.15 3.37
CA SER A 425 1.68 -7.07 3.96
C SER A 425 1.63 -5.87 3.02
N GLY A 426 0.46 -5.25 2.88
CA GLY A 426 0.31 -3.97 2.21
C GLY A 426 0.21 -2.83 3.23
N ARG A 427 0.89 -1.71 2.97
CA ARG A 427 0.60 -0.44 3.64
C ARG A 427 0.35 0.65 2.60
N LEU A 428 -0.81 1.28 2.62
CA LEU A 428 -1.12 2.49 1.87
C LEU A 428 -1.16 3.68 2.83
N GLU A 429 -0.53 4.79 2.46
CA GLU A 429 -0.66 6.08 3.12
C GLU A 429 -0.97 7.10 2.05
N THR A 430 -2.04 7.90 2.26
CA THR A 430 -2.56 8.86 1.28
C THR A 430 -2.77 10.20 1.97
N ARG A 431 -2.14 11.26 1.46
CA ARG A 431 -2.20 12.62 2.04
C ARG A 431 -2.74 13.68 1.08
N GLY A 432 -2.65 13.44 -0.23
CA GLY A 432 -3.27 14.27 -1.26
C GLY A 432 -4.67 13.79 -1.60
N ASP A 433 -5.22 14.33 -2.69
CA ASP A 433 -6.53 13.95 -3.20
C ASP A 433 -6.53 12.48 -3.68
N LEU A 434 -7.58 11.72 -3.39
CA LEU A 434 -7.73 10.33 -3.79
C LEU A 434 -9.08 10.13 -4.49
N LEU A 435 -9.05 9.55 -5.69
CA LEU A 435 -10.23 9.08 -6.42
C LEU A 435 -10.07 7.57 -6.69
N VAL A 436 -11.05 6.78 -6.28
CA VAL A 436 -11.11 5.34 -6.60
C VAL A 436 -12.39 5.02 -7.37
N GLY A 437 -12.27 4.35 -8.52
CA GLY A 437 -13.36 4.12 -9.47
C GLY A 437 -13.41 5.16 -10.59
N ASP A 438 -14.00 4.78 -11.73
CA ASP A 438 -14.30 5.71 -12.84
C ASP A 438 -15.74 6.22 -12.73
N PRO A 439 -15.98 7.54 -12.60
CA PRO A 439 -17.32 8.13 -12.53
C PRO A 439 -18.17 7.94 -13.80
N ASN A 440 -17.56 7.56 -14.92
CA ASN A 440 -18.24 7.24 -16.17
C ASN A 440 -18.56 5.73 -16.30
N SER A 441 -17.98 4.89 -15.44
CA SER A 441 -18.20 3.45 -15.47
C SER A 441 -19.49 3.10 -14.72
N ALA A 442 -20.42 2.44 -15.41
CA ALA A 442 -21.66 1.94 -14.82
C ALA A 442 -21.46 0.63 -14.01
N PHE A 443 -20.22 0.18 -13.81
CA PHE A 443 -19.89 -1.09 -13.18
C PHE A 443 -19.30 -0.88 -11.78
N ALA A 444 -19.86 -1.59 -10.80
CA ALA A 444 -19.42 -1.61 -9.40
C ALA A 444 -18.06 -2.33 -9.17
N GLY A 445 -17.14 -2.25 -10.13
CA GLY A 445 -15.78 -2.79 -10.05
C GLY A 445 -14.79 -1.85 -9.39
N GLY A 446 -15.11 -0.56 -9.29
CA GLY A 446 -14.37 0.38 -8.46
C GLY A 446 -14.58 0.08 -6.98
N GLY A 447 -13.52 0.22 -6.18
CA GLY A 447 -13.56 -0.09 -4.75
C GLY A 447 -12.17 -0.35 -4.17
N VAL A 448 -12.13 -0.60 -2.86
CA VAL A 448 -10.90 -0.93 -2.12
C VAL A 448 -11.04 -2.29 -1.43
N SER A 449 -10.20 -3.25 -1.80
CA SER A 449 -10.09 -4.56 -1.12
C SER A 449 -8.91 -4.55 -0.15
N MET A 450 -9.14 -4.92 1.11
CA MET A 450 -8.10 -5.09 2.13
C MET A 450 -8.04 -6.57 2.56
N GLU A 451 -6.88 -7.20 2.33
CA GLU A 451 -6.68 -8.65 2.43
C GLU A 451 -5.40 -9.02 3.18
N GLY A 452 -5.43 -10.11 3.96
CA GLY A 452 -4.27 -10.51 4.77
C GLY A 452 -3.91 -9.44 5.80
N ARG A 453 -2.63 -9.02 5.86
CA ARG A 453 -2.19 -7.86 6.63
C ARG A 453 -2.20 -6.60 5.76
N ALA A 454 -3.11 -5.67 6.05
CA ALA A 454 -3.37 -4.51 5.22
C ALA A 454 -3.61 -3.25 6.07
N ASP A 455 -2.69 -2.29 6.00
CA ASP A 455 -2.77 -1.03 6.73
C ASP A 455 -3.04 0.12 5.73
N TRP A 456 -4.09 0.92 5.90
CA TRP A 456 -4.37 2.11 5.11
C TRP A 456 -4.54 3.32 6.02
N VAL A 457 -3.69 4.32 5.85
CA VAL A 457 -3.76 5.61 6.54
C VAL A 457 -4.16 6.70 5.54
N HIS A 458 -5.25 7.43 5.81
CA HIS A 458 -5.76 8.50 4.95
C HIS A 458 -5.85 9.83 5.70
N GLY A 459 -5.23 10.88 5.13
CA GLY A 459 -5.19 12.24 5.69
C GLY A 459 -5.37 13.35 4.65
N GLY A 460 -5.96 13.03 3.49
CA GLY A 460 -6.22 13.97 2.39
C GLY A 460 -7.71 14.23 2.19
N GLN A 461 -8.12 14.49 0.94
CA GLN A 461 -9.53 14.39 0.53
C GLN A 461 -9.69 13.14 -0.34
N GLY A 462 -10.56 12.21 0.03
CA GLY A 462 -10.74 10.94 -0.66
C GLY A 462 -12.18 10.73 -1.11
N THR A 463 -12.35 10.20 -2.32
CA THR A 463 -13.62 9.72 -2.85
C THR A 463 -13.46 8.31 -3.39
N VAL A 464 -14.27 7.36 -2.89
CA VAL A 464 -14.34 5.99 -3.40
C VAL A 464 -15.71 5.80 -4.06
N LEU A 465 -15.76 5.71 -5.38
CA LEU A 465 -16.97 5.55 -6.19
C LEU A 465 -17.55 4.12 -6.17
N GLY A 466 -17.25 3.36 -5.11
CA GLY A 466 -17.59 1.96 -4.96
C GLY A 466 -17.54 1.54 -3.50
N SER A 467 -17.40 0.24 -3.24
CA SER A 467 -17.38 -0.29 -1.87
C SER A 467 -15.95 -0.45 -1.32
N ILE A 468 -15.81 -0.42 0.01
CA ILE A 468 -14.61 -0.88 0.72
C ILE A 468 -14.92 -2.22 1.38
N GLY A 469 -14.12 -3.25 1.07
CA GLY A 469 -14.17 -4.56 1.71
C GLY A 469 -12.92 -4.82 2.55
N MET A 470 -13.09 -4.96 3.86
CA MET A 470 -12.04 -5.39 4.79
C MET A 470 -12.35 -6.81 5.30
N GLY A 471 -11.34 -7.68 5.33
CA GLY A 471 -11.47 -9.03 5.87
C GLY A 471 -12.27 -9.97 4.96
N VAL A 472 -12.27 -9.74 3.64
CA VAL A 472 -13.08 -10.48 2.66
C VAL A 472 -12.57 -11.90 2.39
N GLN A 473 -11.32 -12.21 2.72
CA GLN A 473 -10.72 -13.54 2.57
C GLN A 473 -9.68 -13.84 3.66
N GLY A 474 -9.54 -15.13 3.99
CA GLY A 474 -8.79 -15.62 5.16
C GLY A 474 -7.35 -15.13 5.25
N GLY A 475 -7.07 -14.35 6.30
CA GLY A 475 -5.71 -14.07 6.78
C GLY A 475 -5.21 -15.13 7.76
N ASN A 476 -3.89 -15.22 7.90
CA ASN A 476 -3.25 -16.01 8.96
C ASN A 476 -3.57 -15.40 10.34
N PRO A 477 -3.62 -16.21 11.43
CA PRO A 477 -3.80 -15.69 12.78
C PRO A 477 -2.78 -14.61 13.13
N GLY A 478 -3.24 -13.50 13.70
CA GLY A 478 -2.40 -12.34 14.04
C GLY A 478 -2.13 -11.37 12.89
N GLN A 479 -2.73 -11.55 11.71
CA GLN A 479 -2.83 -10.48 10.71
C GLN A 479 -3.94 -9.51 11.11
N SER A 480 -3.64 -8.21 11.14
CA SER A 480 -4.59 -7.11 11.32
C SER A 480 -4.88 -6.43 10.00
N GLN A 481 -6.04 -5.78 9.91
CA GLN A 481 -6.32 -4.82 8.86
C GLN A 481 -6.78 -3.52 9.49
N VAL A 482 -6.20 -2.40 9.09
CA VAL A 482 -6.46 -1.11 9.73
C VAL A 482 -6.76 -0.08 8.67
N LEU A 483 -7.96 0.49 8.66
CA LEU A 483 -8.28 1.71 7.93
C LEU A 483 -8.31 2.86 8.94
N GLN A 484 -7.35 3.77 8.87
CA GLN A 484 -7.18 4.90 9.77
C GLN A 484 -7.37 6.21 8.99
N ILE A 485 -8.43 6.95 9.30
CA ILE A 485 -8.62 8.32 8.81
C ILE A 485 -8.07 9.26 9.88
N VAL A 486 -6.94 9.90 9.59
CA VAL A 486 -6.25 10.78 10.54
C VAL A 486 -6.87 12.18 10.59
N SER A 487 -6.51 12.96 11.62
CA SER A 487 -6.99 14.33 11.78
C SER A 487 -6.80 15.18 10.50
N GLY A 488 -7.88 15.82 10.03
CA GLY A 488 -7.93 16.58 8.77
C GLY A 488 -8.24 15.75 7.51
N GLY A 489 -8.16 14.43 7.59
CA GLY A 489 -8.54 13.52 6.51
C GLY A 489 -10.05 13.46 6.32
N VAL A 490 -10.50 13.41 5.06
CA VAL A 490 -11.90 13.28 4.67
C VAL A 490 -12.02 12.12 3.69
N LEU A 491 -12.80 11.10 3.98
CA LEU A 491 -13.04 9.99 3.06
C LEU A 491 -14.55 9.82 2.80
N ASP A 492 -14.97 10.06 1.56
CA ASP A 492 -16.35 9.93 1.11
C ASP A 492 -16.48 8.68 0.22
N ILE A 493 -17.26 7.68 0.63
CA ILE A 493 -17.43 6.39 -0.07
C ILE A 493 -18.86 6.28 -0.55
N THR A 494 -19.09 6.01 -1.84
CA THR A 494 -20.43 6.02 -2.44
C THR A 494 -21.13 4.67 -2.36
N GLY A 495 -20.37 3.58 -2.26
CA GLY A 495 -20.86 2.22 -2.05
C GLY A 495 -20.97 1.84 -0.57
N GLY A 496 -20.92 0.53 -0.31
CA GLY A 496 -20.96 -0.03 1.04
C GLY A 496 -19.59 -0.08 1.72
N LEU A 497 -19.60 -0.28 3.04
CA LEU A 497 -18.42 -0.62 3.82
C LEU A 497 -18.66 -1.96 4.51
N GLU A 498 -17.84 -2.95 4.18
CA GLU A 498 -17.89 -4.29 4.77
C GLU A 498 -16.65 -4.52 5.65
N LEU A 499 -16.86 -4.80 6.94
CA LEU A 499 -15.79 -5.17 7.87
C LEU A 499 -15.96 -6.63 8.29
N GLY A 500 -14.99 -7.50 8.01
CA GLY A 500 -14.88 -8.83 8.62
C GLY A 500 -15.77 -9.92 8.04
N THR A 501 -16.07 -9.89 6.74
CA THR A 501 -16.99 -10.82 6.06
C THR A 501 -16.54 -12.29 6.04
N TYR A 502 -15.25 -12.61 6.23
CA TYR A 502 -14.77 -13.99 6.11
C TYR A 502 -14.98 -14.85 7.37
N ARG A 503 -15.59 -16.02 7.17
CA ARG A 503 -16.20 -16.87 8.21
C ARG A 503 -15.24 -17.46 9.24
N ASP A 504 -13.97 -17.68 8.87
CA ASP A 504 -12.99 -18.42 9.68
C ASP A 504 -11.73 -17.60 10.07
N SER A 505 -11.69 -16.30 9.74
CA SER A 505 -10.46 -15.52 9.91
C SER A 505 -10.27 -15.01 11.35
N ASN A 506 -9.10 -15.32 11.93
CA ASN A 506 -8.58 -14.69 13.17
C ASN A 506 -8.12 -13.24 12.97
N VAL A 507 -8.69 -12.53 11.99
CA VAL A 507 -8.39 -11.15 11.64
C VAL A 507 -9.44 -10.25 12.28
N SER A 508 -9.00 -9.24 13.02
CA SER A 508 -9.85 -8.14 13.49
C SER A 508 -9.60 -6.94 12.58
N PRO A 509 -10.49 -6.63 11.61
CA PRO A 509 -10.42 -5.38 10.86
C PRO A 509 -10.83 -4.22 11.78
N LEU A 510 -10.00 -3.19 11.83
CA LEU A 510 -10.20 -1.98 12.61
C LEU A 510 -10.43 -0.80 11.65
N LEU A 511 -11.58 -0.15 11.75
CA LEU A 511 -11.80 1.19 11.21
C LEU A 511 -11.61 2.20 12.34
N LEU A 512 -10.63 3.10 12.21
CA LEU A 512 -10.36 4.18 13.14
C LEU A 512 -10.55 5.53 12.42
N VAL A 513 -11.37 6.41 12.99
CA VAL A 513 -11.55 7.79 12.50
C VAL A 513 -11.19 8.74 13.63
N GLU A 514 -10.01 9.35 13.53
CA GLU A 514 -9.45 10.22 14.56
C GLU A 514 -10.24 11.53 14.75
N ALA A 515 -9.98 12.20 15.88
CA ALA A 515 -10.52 13.53 16.15
C ALA A 515 -10.14 14.52 15.03
N GLY A 516 -11.16 15.12 14.40
CA GLY A 516 -11.00 16.01 13.25
C GLY A 516 -10.88 15.29 11.89
N GLY A 517 -10.95 13.97 11.84
CA GLY A 517 -11.21 13.22 10.60
C GLY A 517 -12.71 13.15 10.28
N ARG A 518 -13.04 12.95 9.00
CA ARG A 518 -14.43 12.77 8.52
C ARG A 518 -14.57 11.54 7.63
N LEU A 519 -15.63 10.78 7.84
CA LEU A 519 -16.03 9.64 7.02
C LEU A 519 -17.48 9.80 6.55
N THR A 520 -17.72 9.77 5.24
CA THR A 520 -19.07 9.71 4.65
C THR A 520 -19.25 8.37 3.93
N LEU A 521 -20.36 7.68 4.15
CA LEU A 521 -20.69 6.38 3.55
C LEU A 521 -22.05 6.48 2.83
N GLY A 522 -22.14 5.97 1.61
CA GLY A 522 -23.26 6.19 0.69
C GLY A 522 -23.32 7.62 0.12
N GLN A 523 -24.21 7.84 -0.85
CA GLN A 523 -24.51 9.19 -1.38
C GLN A 523 -25.90 9.67 -0.98
N ALA A 524 -26.01 10.98 -0.73
CA ALA A 524 -27.30 11.63 -0.45
C ALA A 524 -28.29 11.62 -1.63
N ALA A 525 -27.81 11.52 -2.88
CA ALA A 525 -28.66 11.57 -4.08
C ALA A 525 -27.96 11.06 -5.37
N VAL A 526 -27.78 9.74 -5.54
CA VAL A 526 -27.63 9.19 -6.90
C VAL A 526 -29.03 9.19 -7.56
N PRO A 527 -29.20 9.68 -8.79
CA PRO A 527 -30.46 9.52 -9.53
C PRO A 527 -30.83 8.03 -9.62
N ALA A 528 -32.07 7.68 -9.23
CA ALA A 528 -32.52 6.31 -8.92
C ALA A 528 -32.36 5.25 -10.03
N LEU A 529 -31.93 5.63 -11.23
CA LEU A 529 -31.71 4.76 -12.39
C LEU A 529 -30.51 3.80 -12.24
N ALA A 530 -29.59 4.04 -11.30
CA ALA A 530 -28.41 3.18 -11.09
C ALA A 530 -28.53 2.16 -9.94
N MET A 531 -29.50 2.29 -9.02
CA MET A 531 -29.53 1.51 -7.76
C MET A 531 -30.23 0.14 -7.83
N VAL A 532 -30.80 -0.25 -8.98
CA VAL A 532 -31.73 -1.38 -9.10
C VAL A 532 -31.13 -2.75 -8.73
N ALA A 533 -29.79 -2.88 -8.66
CA ALA A 533 -29.11 -4.14 -8.37
C ALA A 533 -28.41 -4.22 -6.99
N ALA A 534 -28.18 -3.10 -6.29
CA ALA A 534 -27.26 -3.06 -5.14
C ALA A 534 -27.93 -2.94 -3.76
N GLY A 535 -29.23 -2.60 -3.69
CA GLY A 535 -29.89 -2.22 -2.44
C GLY A 535 -29.47 -0.82 -1.94
N PRO A 536 -30.00 -0.38 -0.78
CA PRO A 536 -29.48 0.82 -0.11
C PRO A 536 -28.03 0.58 0.35
N PRO A 537 -27.19 1.63 0.48
CA PRO A 537 -25.86 1.48 1.04
C PRO A 537 -25.95 0.97 2.48
N THR A 538 -25.44 -0.22 2.74
CA THR A 538 -25.33 -0.76 4.10
C THR A 538 -23.87 -0.74 4.55
N VAL A 539 -23.65 -0.33 5.80
CA VAL A 539 -22.39 -0.53 6.50
C VAL A 539 -22.54 -1.78 7.33
N SER A 540 -21.69 -2.78 7.10
CA SER A 540 -21.87 -4.09 7.74
C SER A 540 -20.61 -4.52 8.48
N ILE A 541 -20.72 -4.59 9.81
CA ILE A 541 -19.65 -5.00 10.73
C ILE A 541 -19.89 -6.45 11.14
N TYR A 542 -19.10 -7.36 10.60
CA TYR A 542 -19.16 -8.80 10.83
C TYR A 542 -17.93 -9.29 11.61
N GLY A 543 -18.05 -10.50 12.17
CA GLY A 543 -16.91 -11.20 12.80
C GLY A 543 -16.30 -10.36 13.92
N ARG A 544 -14.98 -10.17 13.88
CA ARG A 544 -14.22 -9.40 14.89
C ARG A 544 -13.97 -7.94 14.46
N GLY A 545 -14.86 -7.37 13.63
CA GLY A 545 -14.73 -6.01 13.15
C GLY A 545 -14.96 -4.99 14.26
N GLU A 546 -14.05 -4.01 14.36
CA GLU A 546 -14.17 -2.89 15.30
C GLU A 546 -14.17 -1.57 14.53
N TRP A 547 -15.14 -0.71 14.82
CA TRP A 547 -15.19 0.67 14.33
C TRP A 547 -15.08 1.62 15.52
N ILE A 548 -14.03 2.43 15.55
CA ILE A 548 -13.76 3.47 16.54
C ILE A 548 -13.85 4.84 15.86
N LEU A 549 -14.66 5.74 16.43
CA LEU A 549 -14.95 7.06 15.87
C LEU A 549 -14.78 8.16 16.93
N ALA A 550 -13.68 8.89 16.86
CA ALA A 550 -13.45 10.16 17.57
C ALA A 550 -13.77 11.40 16.70
N GLY A 551 -13.84 11.21 15.38
CA GLY A 551 -14.18 12.25 14.41
C GLY A 551 -15.68 12.35 14.09
N GLN A 552 -15.99 12.70 12.84
CA GLN A 552 -17.36 12.75 12.31
C GLN A 552 -17.61 11.61 11.32
N GLY A 553 -18.69 10.86 11.54
CA GLY A 553 -19.19 9.83 10.63
C GLY A 553 -20.58 10.16 10.11
N LEU A 554 -20.83 10.00 8.81
CA LEU A 554 -22.14 10.14 8.19
C LEU A 554 -22.44 8.92 7.32
N VAL A 555 -23.58 8.26 7.53
CA VAL A 555 -24.02 7.09 6.77
C VAL A 555 -25.35 7.39 6.08
N HIS A 556 -25.40 7.22 4.77
CA HIS A 556 -26.60 7.33 3.94
C HIS A 556 -27.23 5.94 3.71
N GLY A 557 -27.75 5.37 4.80
CA GLY A 557 -28.37 4.05 4.84
C GLY A 557 -28.26 3.43 6.23
N ASP A 558 -28.31 2.10 6.30
CA ASP A 558 -28.32 1.35 7.56
C ASP A 558 -26.91 0.90 7.99
N VAL A 559 -26.70 0.73 9.30
CA VAL A 559 -25.49 0.14 9.89
C VAL A 559 -25.85 -1.18 10.56
N ALA A 560 -25.45 -2.31 10.00
CA ALA A 560 -25.61 -3.64 10.58
C ALA A 560 -24.34 -4.06 11.36
N ILE A 561 -24.51 -4.64 12.55
CA ILE A 561 -23.41 -5.08 13.42
C ILE A 561 -23.73 -6.48 13.93
N GLY A 562 -22.88 -7.48 13.64
CA GLY A 562 -23.02 -8.84 14.20
C GLY A 562 -23.97 -9.79 13.49
N GLU A 563 -24.39 -9.51 12.24
CA GLU A 563 -25.25 -10.40 11.44
C GLU A 563 -24.62 -11.74 10.99
N SER A 564 -23.39 -12.08 11.39
CA SER A 564 -22.67 -13.26 10.89
C SER A 564 -23.19 -14.57 11.50
N THR A 565 -23.73 -15.46 10.66
CA THR A 565 -24.45 -16.66 11.11
C THR A 565 -23.59 -17.84 11.61
N THR A 566 -22.25 -17.76 11.60
CA THR A 566 -21.40 -18.96 11.77
C THR A 566 -20.09 -18.81 12.56
N GLY A 567 -19.76 -17.65 13.14
CA GLY A 567 -18.44 -17.41 13.75
C GLY A 567 -18.42 -17.47 15.28
N SER A 568 -17.52 -18.27 15.87
CA SER A 568 -17.13 -18.13 17.29
C SER A 568 -15.87 -17.28 17.41
N GLY A 569 -16.00 -16.04 17.89
CA GLY A 569 -14.91 -15.07 17.88
C GLY A 569 -15.12 -13.88 18.83
N ALA A 570 -14.17 -12.95 18.82
CA ALA A 570 -14.33 -11.66 19.49
C ALA A 570 -15.51 -10.89 18.89
N LEU A 571 -16.12 -10.06 19.73
CA LEU A 571 -17.39 -9.40 19.48
C LEU A 571 -17.20 -8.24 18.50
N PRO A 572 -18.03 -8.10 17.44
CA PRO A 572 -18.04 -6.91 16.61
C PRO A 572 -18.50 -5.72 17.45
N ARG A 573 -17.81 -4.58 17.28
CA ARG A 573 -17.97 -3.42 18.15
C ARG A 573 -18.00 -2.12 17.37
N LEU A 574 -18.94 -1.25 17.72
CA LEU A 574 -18.99 0.14 17.33
C LEU A 574 -18.74 1.01 18.57
N THR A 575 -17.66 1.78 18.58
CA THR A 575 -17.33 2.74 19.63
C THR A 575 -17.35 4.15 19.04
N VAL A 576 -18.18 5.04 19.59
CA VAL A 576 -18.07 6.48 19.38
C VAL A 576 -17.37 7.06 20.60
N GLU A 577 -16.16 7.57 20.41
CA GLU A 577 -15.28 8.10 21.46
C GLU A 577 -15.70 9.51 21.92
N GLN A 578 -15.08 10.01 22.99
CA GLN A 578 -15.36 11.32 23.56
C GLN A 578 -15.36 12.46 22.51
N GLY A 579 -16.54 13.05 22.30
CA GLY A 579 -16.74 14.14 21.34
C GLY A 579 -16.96 13.71 19.87
N GLY A 580 -16.86 12.42 19.57
CA GLY A 580 -17.19 11.86 18.26
C GLY A 580 -18.68 11.95 17.95
N VAL A 581 -19.03 12.07 16.67
CA VAL A 581 -20.42 12.16 16.21
C VAL A 581 -20.64 11.20 15.03
N LEU A 582 -21.50 10.20 15.21
CA LEU A 582 -21.99 9.34 14.13
C LEU A 582 -23.43 9.72 13.78
N GLN A 583 -23.69 10.11 12.53
CA GLN A 583 -25.03 10.29 12.00
C GLN A 583 -25.35 9.16 11.01
N VAL A 584 -26.48 8.48 11.20
CA VAL A 584 -26.99 7.41 10.34
C VAL A 584 -28.36 7.83 9.81
N ASN A 585 -28.44 8.07 8.51
CA ASN A 585 -29.69 8.38 7.80
C ASN A 585 -30.45 7.09 7.46
N GLY A 586 -30.66 6.27 8.48
CA GLY A 586 -31.22 4.93 8.48
C GLY A 586 -31.25 4.39 9.91
N SER A 587 -31.31 3.06 10.04
CA SER A 587 -31.27 2.36 11.31
C SER A 587 -29.87 1.82 11.64
N VAL A 588 -29.60 1.63 12.93
CA VAL A 588 -28.44 0.86 13.41
C VAL A 588 -28.97 -0.46 13.95
N LEU A 589 -28.62 -1.57 13.31
CA LEU A 589 -29.10 -2.91 13.62
C LEU A 589 -27.97 -3.70 14.28
N ALA A 590 -27.99 -3.81 15.61
CA ALA A 590 -27.06 -4.63 16.35
C ALA A 590 -27.65 -6.03 16.58
N GLY A 591 -26.87 -7.07 16.25
CA GLY A 591 -27.20 -8.48 16.41
C GLY A 591 -28.11 -9.01 15.30
N SER A 592 -28.15 -10.34 15.15
CA SER A 592 -28.95 -10.97 14.09
C SER A 592 -30.46 -10.83 14.32
N SER A 593 -31.18 -10.42 13.28
CA SER A 593 -32.65 -10.30 13.27
C SER A 593 -33.43 -11.63 13.30
N PHE A 594 -32.74 -12.78 13.28
CA PHE A 594 -33.34 -14.11 13.10
C PHE A 594 -33.51 -14.94 14.38
N GLY A 595 -33.11 -14.41 15.55
CA GLY A 595 -33.06 -15.18 16.80
C GLY A 595 -31.93 -16.21 16.76
N GLY A 596 -30.91 -16.03 17.60
CA GLY A 596 -29.64 -16.76 17.49
C GLY A 596 -29.80 -18.28 17.42
N THR A 597 -28.98 -18.93 16.59
CA THR A 597 -28.81 -20.39 16.66
C THR A 597 -28.42 -20.77 18.10
N PRO A 598 -29.03 -21.80 18.74
CA PRO A 598 -28.97 -22.01 20.20
C PRO A 598 -27.59 -22.15 20.87
N ASN A 599 -26.49 -22.14 20.12
CA ASN A 599 -25.12 -22.35 20.59
C ASN A 599 -24.12 -21.27 20.08
N GLY A 600 -24.59 -20.19 19.45
CA GLY A 600 -23.73 -19.13 18.87
C GLY A 600 -23.94 -17.80 19.57
N GLN A 601 -22.99 -17.39 20.42
CA GLN A 601 -22.98 -16.07 21.07
C GLN A 601 -22.66 -14.97 20.03
N LEU A 602 -23.67 -14.51 19.29
CA LEU A 602 -23.57 -13.41 18.33
C LEU A 602 -23.78 -12.05 19.02
N ARG A 603 -23.00 -11.82 20.09
CA ARG A 603 -23.03 -10.56 20.83
C ARG A 603 -22.35 -9.45 20.02
N ALA A 604 -23.00 -8.30 19.93
CA ALA A 604 -22.45 -7.08 19.35
C ALA A 604 -22.56 -5.92 20.34
N ASP A 605 -21.51 -5.11 20.47
CA ASP A 605 -21.45 -4.00 21.43
C ASP A 605 -21.45 -2.64 20.71
N VAL A 606 -22.38 -1.75 21.08
CA VAL A 606 -22.41 -0.33 20.71
C VAL A 606 -22.03 0.48 21.95
N VAL A 607 -20.91 1.20 21.91
CA VAL A 607 -20.35 1.94 23.04
C VAL A 607 -20.27 3.43 22.70
N LEU A 608 -20.86 4.27 23.54
CA LEU A 608 -20.83 5.73 23.41
C LEU A 608 -20.12 6.33 24.61
N GLU A 609 -18.94 6.90 24.43
CA GLU A 609 -18.19 7.53 25.52
C GLU A 609 -18.78 8.88 25.95
N ALA A 610 -18.24 9.47 27.02
CA ALA A 610 -18.70 10.73 27.58
C ALA A 610 -18.69 11.86 26.53
N GLY A 611 -19.87 12.39 26.21
CA GLY A 611 -20.03 13.45 25.19
C GLY A 611 -20.00 12.95 23.73
N ALA A 612 -19.89 11.64 23.48
CA ALA A 612 -20.14 11.05 22.17
C ALA A 612 -21.61 11.19 21.76
N THR A 613 -21.89 11.31 20.46
CA THR A 613 -23.26 11.38 19.92
C THR A 613 -23.48 10.37 18.80
N LEU A 614 -24.52 9.54 18.92
CA LEU A 614 -25.05 8.69 17.85
C LEU A 614 -26.43 9.18 17.43
N GLN A 615 -26.56 9.74 16.24
CA GLN A 615 -27.83 10.17 15.67
C GLN A 615 -28.32 9.15 14.65
N THR A 616 -29.59 8.75 14.75
CA THR A 616 -30.25 7.86 13.78
C THR A 616 -31.56 8.49 13.28
N SER A 617 -31.85 8.39 11.99
CA SER A 617 -33.17 8.79 11.46
C SER A 617 -34.19 7.65 11.46
N GLY A 618 -33.71 6.40 11.53
CA GLY A 618 -34.48 5.21 11.88
C GLY A 618 -34.37 4.90 13.37
N ALA A 619 -34.19 3.62 13.72
CA ALA A 619 -34.02 3.17 15.10
C ALA A 619 -32.61 2.59 15.33
N LEU A 620 -32.13 2.68 16.58
CA LEU A 620 -31.07 1.81 17.09
C LEU A 620 -31.75 0.55 17.65
N VAL A 621 -31.65 -0.56 16.92
CA VAL A 621 -32.25 -1.85 17.29
C VAL A 621 -31.18 -2.74 17.91
N LEU A 622 -31.42 -3.20 19.13
CA LEU A 622 -30.56 -4.08 19.91
C LEU A 622 -31.21 -5.47 19.99
N ASN A 623 -30.82 -6.36 19.07
CA ASN A 623 -31.30 -7.75 19.04
C ASN A 623 -30.65 -8.61 20.15
N THR A 624 -31.01 -9.90 20.21
CA THR A 624 -30.48 -10.88 21.17
C THR A 624 -28.95 -10.79 21.33
N ASP A 625 -28.49 -10.94 22.57
CA ASP A 625 -27.07 -10.89 22.98
C ASP A 625 -26.33 -9.56 22.75
N THR A 626 -26.97 -8.50 22.25
CA THR A 626 -26.30 -7.20 22.03
C THR A 626 -26.29 -6.27 23.24
N ARG A 627 -25.37 -5.29 23.26
CA ARG A 627 -25.27 -4.30 24.33
C ARG A 627 -25.09 -2.88 23.80
N LEU A 628 -25.95 -1.95 24.23
CA LEU A 628 -25.66 -0.51 24.20
C LEU A 628 -25.04 -0.12 25.55
N ALA A 629 -23.89 0.55 25.52
CA ALA A 629 -23.16 0.95 26.72
C ALA A 629 -22.51 2.33 26.67
N GLY A 630 -22.16 2.85 27.85
CA GLY A 630 -21.37 4.07 28.03
C GLY A 630 -22.17 5.27 28.55
N SER A 631 -21.67 6.48 28.28
CA SER A 631 -22.17 7.75 28.83
C SER A 631 -22.34 8.87 27.79
N GLY A 632 -22.54 8.48 26.53
CA GLY A 632 -22.86 9.38 25.42
C GLY A 632 -24.36 9.69 25.27
N THR A 633 -24.74 10.21 24.11
CA THR A 633 -26.13 10.51 23.75
C THR A 633 -26.54 9.81 22.45
N VAL A 634 -27.69 9.12 22.45
CA VAL A 634 -28.40 8.69 21.24
C VAL A 634 -29.42 9.75 20.85
N LEU A 635 -29.41 10.25 19.61
CA LEU A 635 -30.43 11.12 19.02
C LEU A 635 -31.29 10.29 18.05
N GLY A 636 -32.28 9.58 18.58
CA GLY A 636 -33.13 8.66 17.82
C GLY A 636 -33.91 7.73 18.74
N THR A 637 -34.75 6.87 18.17
CA THR A 637 -35.45 5.81 18.91
C THR A 637 -34.53 4.63 19.18
N VAL A 638 -34.61 4.03 20.37
CA VAL A 638 -33.90 2.80 20.74
C VAL A 638 -34.91 1.67 20.98
N GLU A 639 -34.67 0.51 20.38
CA GLU A 639 -35.54 -0.68 20.49
C GLU A 639 -34.72 -1.88 20.99
N VAL A 640 -35.11 -2.46 22.13
CA VAL A 640 -34.34 -3.49 22.83
C VAL A 640 -35.06 -4.83 22.73
N ASN A 641 -34.76 -5.54 21.65
CA ASN A 641 -35.37 -6.81 21.25
C ASN A 641 -34.44 -7.97 21.67
N GLY A 642 -34.38 -8.26 22.97
CA GLY A 642 -33.47 -9.28 23.51
C GLY A 642 -32.04 -8.81 23.78
N GLY A 643 -31.69 -7.58 23.42
CA GLY A 643 -30.43 -6.94 23.79
C GLY A 643 -30.43 -6.36 25.20
N THR A 644 -29.36 -5.65 25.56
CA THR A 644 -29.18 -4.97 26.84
C THR A 644 -28.83 -3.49 26.64
N VAL A 645 -29.51 -2.59 27.35
CA VAL A 645 -29.05 -1.20 27.56
C VAL A 645 -28.42 -1.13 28.93
N ALA A 646 -27.20 -0.61 29.01
CA ALA A 646 -26.46 -0.50 30.26
C ALA A 646 -25.62 0.80 30.27
N PRO A 647 -26.06 1.89 30.92
CA PRO A 647 -25.21 3.06 31.14
C PRO A 647 -23.86 2.57 31.69
N GLY A 648 -22.77 2.88 31.00
CA GLY A 648 -21.48 2.20 31.18
C GLY A 648 -20.42 3.11 31.77
N PHE A 649 -19.26 2.52 32.10
CA PHE A 649 -18.20 3.15 32.90
C PHE A 649 -18.68 3.52 34.31
N SER A 650 -19.38 2.57 34.93
CA SER A 650 -20.17 2.73 36.12
C SER A 650 -19.41 3.42 37.26
N PRO A 651 -19.92 4.55 37.79
CA PRO A 651 -21.20 5.18 37.45
C PRO A 651 -21.27 5.92 36.09
N GLY A 652 -22.22 5.55 35.24
CA GLY A 652 -22.45 6.12 33.91
C GLY A 652 -23.73 6.94 33.77
N HIS A 653 -23.75 7.94 32.88
CA HIS A 653 -24.96 8.67 32.47
C HIS A 653 -25.19 8.55 30.97
N LEU A 654 -26.11 7.68 30.56
CA LEU A 654 -26.50 7.49 29.17
C LEU A 654 -27.77 8.28 28.87
N ARG A 655 -27.80 8.98 27.72
CA ARG A 655 -28.98 9.74 27.29
C ARG A 655 -29.54 9.24 25.96
N ILE A 656 -30.85 9.12 25.87
CA ILE A 656 -31.61 8.82 24.65
C ILE A 656 -32.56 10.00 24.41
N ALA A 657 -32.22 10.85 23.45
CA ALA A 657 -33.02 12.00 23.04
C ALA A 657 -34.12 11.59 22.03
N GLY A 658 -34.91 10.59 22.41
CA GLY A 658 -35.97 9.96 21.61
C GLY A 658 -36.76 8.98 22.47
N ASP A 659 -37.44 8.04 21.83
CA ASP A 659 -38.19 6.98 22.52
C ASP A 659 -37.29 5.78 22.86
N LEU A 660 -37.65 5.04 23.92
CA LEU A 660 -37.02 3.78 24.30
C LEU A 660 -38.09 2.69 24.45
N ARG A 661 -37.98 1.62 23.65
CA ARG A 661 -38.83 0.43 23.68
C ARG A 661 -38.03 -0.75 24.20
N ILE A 662 -38.51 -1.47 25.22
CA ILE A 662 -37.82 -2.65 25.77
C ILE A 662 -38.76 -3.85 25.75
N GLY A 663 -38.34 -4.95 25.13
CA GLY A 663 -39.05 -6.24 25.22
C GLY A 663 -40.47 -6.24 24.66
N GLU A 664 -40.76 -5.38 23.67
CA GLU A 664 -42.06 -5.32 22.98
C GLU A 664 -42.20 -6.38 21.88
N GLN A 665 -41.10 -6.83 21.27
CA GLN A 665 -41.14 -7.74 20.13
C GLN A 665 -41.05 -9.22 20.55
N ASP A 666 -42.09 -9.99 20.21
CA ASP A 666 -42.12 -11.44 20.40
C ASP A 666 -40.99 -12.15 19.64
N GLY A 667 -40.41 -13.19 20.26
CA GLY A 667 -39.48 -14.13 19.61
C GLY A 667 -37.99 -13.79 19.73
N PHE A 668 -37.61 -12.63 20.26
CA PHE A 668 -36.22 -12.18 20.34
C PHE A 668 -35.52 -12.43 21.69
N GLY A 669 -36.27 -12.94 22.68
CA GLY A 669 -35.81 -13.01 24.07
C GLY A 669 -36.17 -11.75 24.85
N ALA A 670 -35.63 -11.64 26.07
CA ALA A 670 -36.00 -10.57 26.99
C ALA A 670 -35.07 -9.35 26.84
N GLY A 671 -35.64 -8.17 26.61
CA GLY A 671 -34.89 -6.92 26.52
C GLY A 671 -34.52 -6.45 27.92
N THR A 672 -33.25 -6.16 28.17
CA THR A 672 -32.74 -5.87 29.52
C THR A 672 -32.29 -4.42 29.67
N LEU A 673 -32.70 -3.77 30.75
CA LEU A 673 -32.04 -2.58 31.28
C LEU A 673 -31.16 -3.01 32.45
N LEU A 674 -29.84 -2.87 32.31
CA LEU A 674 -28.87 -3.12 33.39
C LEU A 674 -28.46 -1.80 34.03
N ILE A 675 -28.50 -1.74 35.35
CA ILE A 675 -28.18 -0.57 36.18
C ILE A 675 -27.23 -0.98 37.30
N GLU A 676 -26.13 -0.28 37.47
CA GLU A 676 -25.18 -0.51 38.57
C GLU A 676 -25.35 0.57 39.66
N LEU A 677 -25.58 0.13 40.90
CA LEU A 677 -25.82 1.00 42.07
C LEU A 677 -24.66 0.93 43.06
N GLY A 678 -23.88 2.00 43.15
CA GLY A 678 -22.87 2.22 44.18
C GLY A 678 -23.36 3.19 45.28
N GLU A 679 -22.49 4.11 45.69
CA GLU A 679 -22.78 5.09 46.74
C GLU A 679 -23.96 6.01 46.34
N ALA A 680 -24.86 6.29 47.29
CA ALA A 680 -26.03 7.15 47.09
C ALA A 680 -25.69 8.67 47.06
N THR A 681 -24.71 9.06 46.23
CA THR A 681 -24.23 10.46 46.13
C THR A 681 -25.04 11.26 45.09
N ALA A 682 -24.89 10.96 43.80
CA ALA A 682 -25.62 11.59 42.72
C ALA A 682 -25.82 10.64 41.52
N PRO A 683 -26.97 10.72 40.81
CA PRO A 683 -27.18 10.01 39.55
C PRO A 683 -26.07 10.31 38.53
N GLY A 684 -25.54 9.28 37.88
CA GLY A 684 -24.44 9.39 36.91
C GLY A 684 -23.07 9.71 37.52
N GLN A 685 -22.92 9.65 38.86
CA GLN A 685 -21.64 9.87 39.56
C GLN A 685 -21.35 8.86 40.67
N GLY A 686 -22.39 8.40 41.40
CA GLY A 686 -22.30 7.33 42.40
C GLY A 686 -23.00 6.03 41.99
N TYR A 687 -23.90 6.12 41.02
CA TYR A 687 -24.65 5.03 40.40
C TYR A 687 -25.14 5.43 39.01
N ASP A 688 -25.57 4.46 38.21
CA ASP A 688 -25.96 4.69 36.82
C ASP A 688 -27.25 5.52 36.66
N LEU A 689 -27.30 6.31 35.59
CA LEU A 689 -28.48 7.03 35.15
C LEU A 689 -28.73 6.81 33.65
N LEU A 690 -29.95 6.36 33.32
CA LEU A 690 -30.50 6.42 31.97
C LEU A 690 -31.52 7.56 31.85
N GLU A 691 -31.38 8.42 30.85
CA GLU A 691 -32.31 9.54 30.62
C GLU A 691 -32.92 9.46 29.21
N VAL A 692 -34.24 9.28 29.13
CA VAL A 692 -35.02 9.18 27.89
C VAL A 692 -35.84 10.47 27.73
N SER A 693 -35.67 11.26 26.67
CA SER A 693 -36.47 12.49 26.51
C SER A 693 -37.88 12.24 25.97
N GLY A 694 -38.10 11.14 25.25
CA GLY A 694 -39.38 10.76 24.65
C GLY A 694 -40.20 9.82 25.52
N GLN A 695 -40.87 8.88 24.88
CA GLN A 695 -41.66 7.83 25.52
C GLN A 695 -40.79 6.63 25.90
N LEU A 696 -40.91 6.19 27.16
CA LEU A 696 -40.48 4.87 27.60
C LEU A 696 -41.64 3.89 27.43
N ALA A 697 -41.39 2.77 26.75
CA ALA A 697 -42.34 1.69 26.59
C ALA A 697 -41.72 0.35 27.04
N LEU A 698 -42.42 -0.36 27.92
CA LEU A 698 -41.99 -1.61 28.52
C LEU A 698 -42.97 -2.72 28.09
N GLY A 699 -42.50 -3.63 27.25
CA GLY A 699 -43.27 -4.78 26.77
C GLY A 699 -43.28 -5.95 27.75
N ALA A 700 -43.96 -7.02 27.37
CA ALA A 700 -44.12 -8.23 28.19
C ALA A 700 -42.79 -8.93 28.54
N HIS A 701 -41.71 -8.61 27.82
CA HIS A 701 -40.38 -9.20 28.01
C HIS A 701 -39.33 -8.17 28.44
N ALA A 702 -39.73 -7.06 29.08
CA ALA A 702 -38.83 -6.06 29.64
C ALA A 702 -38.27 -6.49 31.02
N VAL A 703 -36.95 -6.62 31.13
CA VAL A 703 -36.23 -6.98 32.36
C VAL A 703 -35.48 -5.77 32.90
N LEU A 704 -35.54 -5.56 34.22
CA LEU A 704 -34.64 -4.67 34.95
C LEU A 704 -33.65 -5.52 35.75
N GLU A 705 -32.37 -5.41 35.43
CA GLU A 705 -31.27 -6.05 36.15
C GLU A 705 -30.49 -4.98 36.92
N ILE A 706 -30.31 -5.17 38.22
CA ILE A 706 -29.60 -4.22 39.09
C ILE A 706 -28.41 -4.92 39.75
N HIS A 707 -27.22 -4.38 39.51
CA HIS A 707 -25.98 -4.83 40.15
C HIS A 707 -25.63 -3.92 41.32
N LEU A 708 -25.45 -4.48 42.51
CA LEU A 708 -25.04 -3.72 43.69
C LEU A 708 -23.51 -3.69 43.79
N LEU A 709 -22.93 -2.50 43.59
CA LEU A 709 -21.49 -2.28 43.66
C LEU A 709 -21.02 -2.13 45.12
N PRO A 710 -19.73 -2.36 45.41
CA PRO A 710 -19.14 -1.99 46.69
C PRO A 710 -19.38 -0.51 47.01
N GLY A 711 -19.90 -0.22 48.20
CA GLY A 711 -20.32 1.14 48.60
C GLY A 711 -21.83 1.40 48.49
N PHE A 712 -22.62 0.44 47.99
CA PHE A 712 -24.09 0.52 48.00
C PHE A 712 -24.65 0.84 49.40
N ASP A 713 -25.41 1.93 49.49
CA ASP A 713 -26.08 2.38 50.71
C ASP A 713 -27.50 1.80 50.76
N ALA A 714 -27.69 0.81 51.63
CA ALA A 714 -28.99 0.17 51.85
C ALA A 714 -30.05 1.08 52.53
N GLY A 715 -29.69 2.30 52.95
CA GLY A 715 -30.62 3.36 53.36
C GLY A 715 -30.84 4.45 52.31
N GLY A 716 -30.18 4.34 51.15
CA GLY A 716 -30.20 5.33 50.08
C GLY A 716 -31.49 5.36 49.25
N SER A 717 -31.59 6.39 48.42
CA SER A 717 -32.64 6.52 47.41
C SER A 717 -32.00 6.80 46.06
N TYR A 718 -32.32 5.99 45.07
CA TYR A 718 -31.62 5.93 43.78
C TYR A 718 -32.57 6.29 42.63
N GLU A 719 -32.24 7.30 41.85
CA GLU A 719 -32.98 7.73 40.65
C GLU A 719 -32.19 7.33 39.39
N PHE A 720 -32.35 6.09 38.93
CA PHE A 720 -31.53 5.52 37.85
C PHE A 720 -32.17 5.60 36.46
N LEU A 721 -33.44 5.99 36.35
CA LEU A 721 -34.12 6.12 35.06
C LEU A 721 -35.07 7.32 35.05
N ARG A 722 -34.90 8.20 34.07
CA ARG A 722 -35.76 9.35 33.76
C ARG A 722 -36.39 9.16 32.39
N PHE A 723 -37.66 9.53 32.22
CA PHE A 723 -38.35 9.48 30.93
C PHE A 723 -39.35 10.65 30.76
N GLY A 724 -39.58 11.09 29.52
CA GLY A 724 -40.53 12.17 29.21
C GLY A 724 -41.99 11.77 29.37
N SER A 725 -42.34 10.54 28.97
CA SER A 725 -43.63 9.91 29.24
C SER A 725 -43.51 8.38 29.32
N LEU A 726 -44.44 7.73 30.02
CA LEU A 726 -44.54 6.27 30.06
C LEU A 726 -45.66 5.83 29.14
N ALA A 727 -45.43 4.83 28.29
CA ALA A 727 -46.50 4.14 27.58
C ALA A 727 -47.42 3.43 28.58
N ALA A 728 -48.73 3.45 28.32
CA ALA A 728 -49.64 2.60 29.07
C ALA A 728 -49.33 1.12 28.73
N ASP A 729 -49.51 0.22 29.70
CA ASP A 729 -49.66 -1.19 29.37
C ASP A 729 -50.90 -1.39 28.47
N GLY A 730 -50.98 -2.54 27.79
CA GLY A 730 -52.12 -2.85 26.91
C GLY A 730 -53.49 -2.93 27.61
N ALA A 731 -53.53 -2.87 28.94
CA ALA A 731 -54.74 -2.82 29.76
C ALA A 731 -55.07 -1.41 30.30
N GLY A 732 -54.27 -0.39 29.98
CA GLY A 732 -54.45 1.00 30.40
C GLY A 732 -53.85 1.36 31.76
N GLY A 733 -53.08 0.46 32.36
CA GLY A 733 -52.28 0.72 33.56
C GLY A 733 -50.90 1.33 33.24
N PRO A 734 -50.12 1.76 34.25
CA PRO A 734 -48.73 2.14 34.05
C PRO A 734 -47.89 0.89 33.74
N ALA A 735 -47.08 0.94 32.67
CA ALA A 735 -46.20 -0.17 32.32
C ALA A 735 -45.09 -0.41 33.36
N TRP A 736 -44.75 -1.67 33.60
CA TRP A 736 -43.69 -2.10 34.53
C TRP A 736 -42.78 -3.11 33.85
N PHE A 737 -41.55 -3.26 34.35
CA PHE A 737 -40.69 -4.38 33.99
C PHE A 737 -41.36 -5.70 34.41
N SER A 738 -41.43 -6.67 33.49
CA SER A 738 -42.08 -7.96 33.74
C SER A 738 -41.22 -8.88 34.61
N GLN A 739 -39.91 -8.62 34.67
CA GLN A 739 -39.00 -9.26 35.60
C GLN A 739 -38.02 -8.24 36.20
N LEU A 740 -37.78 -8.38 37.50
CA LEU A 740 -36.69 -7.72 38.22
C LEU A 740 -35.64 -8.76 38.62
N GLN A 741 -34.37 -8.43 38.43
CA GLN A 741 -33.23 -9.19 38.94
C GLN A 741 -32.36 -8.25 39.80
N LEU A 742 -32.00 -8.67 41.01
CA LEU A 742 -30.97 -8.01 41.81
C LEU A 742 -29.81 -8.97 42.06
N VAL A 743 -28.61 -8.47 41.84
CA VAL A 743 -27.35 -9.22 41.94
C VAL A 743 -26.38 -8.39 42.77
N ASP A 744 -25.96 -8.86 43.94
CA ASP A 744 -24.76 -8.29 44.58
C ASP A 744 -23.46 -8.88 44.02
N ALA A 745 -22.33 -8.29 44.40
CA ALA A 745 -21.00 -8.78 44.05
C ALA A 745 -20.69 -10.24 44.49
N GLY A 746 -21.54 -10.88 45.30
CA GLY A 746 -21.48 -12.29 45.69
C GLY A 746 -22.52 -13.19 45.01
N GLY A 747 -23.37 -12.65 44.12
CA GLY A 747 -24.48 -13.38 43.49
C GLY A 747 -25.72 -13.56 44.39
N GLY A 748 -25.82 -12.81 45.48
CA GLY A 748 -26.96 -12.83 46.40
C GLY A 748 -28.19 -12.10 45.83
N SER A 749 -29.37 -12.67 46.09
CA SER A 749 -30.67 -12.07 45.76
C SER A 749 -31.24 -11.32 46.96
N PHE A 750 -31.79 -10.13 46.71
CA PHE A 750 -32.43 -9.28 47.73
C PHE A 750 -33.95 -9.44 47.71
N THR A 751 -34.58 -9.07 48.83
CA THR A 751 -36.05 -8.97 48.97
C THR A 751 -36.40 -7.72 49.77
N GLY A 752 -37.62 -7.18 49.60
CA GLY A 752 -38.07 -5.99 50.33
C GLY A 752 -37.72 -4.64 49.69
N LEU A 753 -37.60 -4.61 48.36
CA LEU A 753 -37.30 -3.42 47.57
C LEU A 753 -38.61 -2.66 47.24
N ASP A 754 -38.64 -1.33 47.40
CA ASP A 754 -39.75 -0.47 47.00
C ASP A 754 -39.35 0.34 45.75
N PHE A 755 -39.95 0.03 44.60
CA PHE A 755 -39.72 0.75 43.36
C PHE A 755 -40.76 1.83 43.17
N ARG A 756 -40.31 3.07 43.00
CA ARG A 756 -41.18 4.24 42.88
C ARG A 756 -41.21 4.79 41.48
N LEU A 757 -42.40 5.22 41.08
CA LEU A 757 -42.73 5.79 39.80
C LEU A 757 -43.31 7.20 40.02
N ASP A 758 -42.43 8.19 40.13
CA ASP A 758 -42.79 9.55 40.53
C ASP A 758 -42.50 10.55 39.39
N GLY A 759 -43.55 10.98 38.68
CA GLY A 759 -43.50 12.14 37.78
C GLY A 759 -42.45 12.05 36.65
N GLY A 760 -42.37 10.91 35.97
CA GLY A 760 -41.39 10.69 34.88
C GLY A 760 -40.07 10.07 35.35
N ARG A 761 -40.01 9.54 36.57
CA ARG A 761 -38.80 9.00 37.19
C ARG A 761 -39.08 7.61 37.73
N PHE A 762 -38.18 6.68 37.48
CA PHE A 762 -38.15 5.35 38.06
C PHE A 762 -36.95 5.25 39.00
N GLY A 763 -37.16 4.74 40.20
CA GLY A 763 -36.11 4.67 41.21
C GLY A 763 -36.31 3.56 42.23
N LEU A 764 -35.21 3.19 42.89
CA LEU A 764 -35.20 2.29 44.03
C LEU A 764 -35.19 3.14 45.30
N HIS A 765 -36.22 2.96 46.12
CA HIS A 765 -36.23 3.45 47.48
C HIS A 765 -36.09 2.27 48.44
N LEU A 766 -35.02 2.26 49.23
CA LEU A 766 -34.93 1.32 50.33
C LEU A 766 -35.54 1.98 51.55
N ALA A 767 -36.80 1.66 51.81
CA ALA A 767 -37.38 1.96 53.12
C ALA A 767 -36.47 1.30 54.16
N PRO A 768 -35.85 2.05 55.09
CA PRO A 768 -35.00 1.46 56.11
C PRO A 768 -35.85 0.44 56.83
N ALA A 769 -35.44 -0.84 56.78
CA ALA A 769 -36.25 -1.95 57.25
C ALA A 769 -36.74 -1.60 58.65
N ALA A 770 -38.04 -1.34 58.78
CA ALA A 770 -38.62 -0.79 59.98
C ALA A 770 -38.60 -1.89 61.04
N VAL A 771 -37.43 -2.04 61.69
CA VAL A 771 -37.17 -3.01 62.75
C VAL A 771 -38.30 -2.83 63.73
N PRO A 772 -39.18 -3.83 63.91
CA PRO A 772 -40.34 -3.62 64.75
C PRO A 772 -39.88 -3.24 66.15
N GLU A 773 -40.15 -1.99 66.53
CA GLU A 773 -39.87 -1.49 67.88
C GLU A 773 -40.67 -2.16 69.03
N PRO A 774 -41.62 -3.11 68.86
CA PRO A 774 -42.21 -3.77 70.03
C PRO A 774 -41.18 -4.49 70.90
N ALA A 775 -40.18 -5.17 70.33
CA ALA A 775 -39.38 -6.14 71.10
C ALA A 775 -38.39 -5.47 72.08
N SER A 776 -37.64 -4.46 71.63
CA SER A 776 -36.66 -3.75 72.46
C SER A 776 -37.36 -2.88 73.53
N ALA A 777 -38.42 -2.17 73.16
CA ALA A 777 -39.24 -1.40 74.10
C ALA A 777 -39.91 -2.31 75.15
N LEU A 778 -40.48 -3.46 74.74
CA LEU A 778 -41.06 -4.43 75.67
C LEU A 778 -40.00 -5.11 76.54
N LEU A 779 -38.80 -5.41 76.03
CA LEU A 779 -37.70 -5.96 76.83
C LEU A 779 -37.17 -4.95 77.86
N LEU A 780 -37.12 -3.66 77.50
CA LEU A 780 -36.69 -2.59 78.42
C LEU A 780 -37.78 -2.32 79.48
N LEU A 781 -39.06 -2.38 79.12
CA LEU A 781 -40.20 -2.38 80.06
C LEU A 781 -40.20 -3.61 80.97
N ALA A 782 -40.03 -4.82 80.42
CA ALA A 782 -40.02 -6.06 81.19
C ALA A 782 -38.79 -6.16 82.11
N GLY A 783 -37.62 -5.74 81.64
CA GLY A 783 -36.40 -5.60 82.44
C GLY A 783 -36.53 -4.54 83.53
N GLY A 784 -37.13 -3.39 83.22
CA GLY A 784 -37.45 -2.34 84.19
C GLY A 784 -38.43 -2.80 85.26
N LEU A 785 -39.51 -3.49 84.88
CA LEU A 785 -40.46 -4.12 85.80
C LEU A 785 -39.79 -5.19 86.65
N GLY A 786 -38.95 -6.04 86.05
CA GLY A 786 -38.16 -7.05 86.77
C GLY A 786 -37.22 -6.44 87.80
N MET A 787 -36.52 -5.36 87.46
CA MET A 787 -35.67 -4.61 88.39
C MET A 787 -36.48 -3.90 89.48
N ALA A 788 -37.64 -3.33 89.17
CA ALA A 788 -38.54 -2.73 90.15
C ALA A 788 -39.07 -3.78 91.17
N VAL A 789 -39.44 -4.97 90.70
CA VAL A 789 -39.83 -6.11 91.57
C VAL A 789 -38.64 -6.59 92.42
N ARG A 790 -37.44 -6.70 91.84
CA ARG A 790 -36.21 -7.05 92.58
C ARG A 790 -35.88 -6.01 93.67
N ARG A 791 -36.03 -4.71 93.38
CA ARG A 791 -35.79 -3.62 94.34
C ARG A 791 -36.79 -3.65 95.50
N ARG A 792 -38.06 -3.98 95.25
CA ARG A 792 -39.06 -4.20 96.32
C ARG A 792 -38.71 -5.41 97.20
N ARG A 793 -38.22 -6.52 96.63
CA ARG A 793 -37.76 -7.68 97.42
C ARG A 793 -36.51 -7.38 98.27
N ALA A 794 -35.55 -6.63 97.73
CA ALA A 794 -34.35 -6.23 98.48
C ALA A 794 -34.69 -5.35 99.70
N LEU A 795 -35.61 -4.39 99.54
CA LEU A 795 -36.09 -3.55 100.65
C LEU A 795 -36.90 -4.36 101.69
N GLY A 796 -37.58 -5.43 101.28
CA GLY A 796 -38.30 -6.36 102.17
C GLY A 796 -37.42 -7.31 103.01
N HIS A 797 -36.10 -7.34 102.80
CA HIS A 797 -35.17 -8.13 103.63
C HIS A 797 -34.23 -7.28 104.49
N ALA A 798 -34.25 -5.95 104.36
CA ALA A 798 -33.47 -5.05 105.21
C ALA A 798 -34.11 -4.77 106.59
N GLY A 799 -35.34 -5.25 106.85
CA GLY A 799 -36.08 -5.01 108.10
C GLY A 799 -35.99 -6.13 109.16
N GLY A 800 -35.12 -7.13 108.96
CA GLY A 800 -35.19 -8.42 109.67
C GLY A 800 -33.99 -8.80 110.55
N HIS A 801 -33.12 -7.86 110.95
CA HIS A 801 -31.90 -8.25 111.69
C HIS A 801 -31.39 -7.23 112.74
N GLU A 802 -32.26 -6.56 113.50
CA GLU A 802 -31.81 -5.78 114.67
C GLU A 802 -32.77 -5.80 115.88
N MET A 803 -32.98 -6.98 116.49
CA MET A 803 -33.34 -7.13 117.91
C MET A 803 -32.95 -8.54 118.38
N GLY A 804 -32.23 -8.67 119.52
CA GLY A 804 -32.06 -10.00 120.15
C GLY A 804 -30.81 -10.29 120.98
N ARG A 805 -29.82 -9.41 121.13
CA ARG A 805 -28.66 -9.64 122.03
C ARG A 805 -28.81 -8.98 123.42
N ARG A 806 -29.82 -9.44 124.17
CA ARG A 806 -29.91 -9.42 125.65
C ARG A 806 -30.56 -10.76 126.06
N ALA A 807 -29.82 -11.79 126.50
CA ALA A 807 -29.10 -11.96 127.76
C ALA A 807 -29.97 -12.49 128.93
N ALA A 808 -29.86 -13.80 129.19
CA ALA A 808 -30.10 -14.48 130.48
C ALA A 808 -29.37 -15.85 130.42
N PHE A 809 -28.29 -16.03 131.18
CA PHE A 809 -28.21 -16.87 132.39
C PHE A 809 -28.72 -18.32 132.20
N ALA A 810 -27.88 -19.34 131.99
CA ALA A 810 -26.82 -19.91 132.85
C ALA A 810 -27.34 -20.81 133.98
N LEU A 811 -26.98 -22.12 133.96
CA LEU A 811 -26.60 -22.94 135.12
C LEU A 811 -26.33 -24.41 134.73
N ALA A 812 -25.10 -24.88 134.94
CA ALA A 812 -24.76 -26.24 135.42
C ALA A 812 -23.23 -26.41 135.46
N GLY A 813 -22.62 -26.25 136.63
CA GLY A 813 -21.23 -26.64 136.86
C GLY A 813 -21.16 -27.91 137.72
N ARG A 814 -20.14 -28.76 137.49
CA ARG A 814 -19.65 -29.71 138.51
C ARG A 814 -18.12 -29.83 138.45
N PRO A 815 -17.44 -30.11 139.57
CA PRO A 815 -15.99 -29.97 139.66
C PRO A 815 -15.24 -31.28 139.97
N ARG A 816 -13.90 -31.12 140.00
CA ARG A 816 -12.86 -31.82 140.79
C ARG A 816 -12.13 -33.03 140.23
N GLN A 817 -10.80 -32.90 140.42
CA GLN A 817 -9.67 -33.83 140.31
C GLN A 817 -9.28 -34.26 138.89
#